data_AF-A0A6A4RW61-F1
#
_entry.id   AF-A0A6A4RW61-F1
#
_cell.length_a   1.000
_cell.length_b   1.000
_cell.length_c   1.000
_cell.angle_alpha   90.00
_cell.angle_beta   90.00
_cell.angle_gamma   90.00
#
_symmetry.space_group_name_H-M   'P 1'
#
loop_
_entity.id
_entity.type
_entity.pdbx_description
1 polymer ?
#
loop_
_entity_poly.entity_id
_entity_poly.type
_entity_poly.pdbx_seq_one_letter_code
_entity_poly.pdbx_strand_id
1 'polypeptide(L)'
;MQSPAELRLMPDSPLSRFSPADFAMTNEEPLPKKVRLSESDMKTLTREELCTRWKQHEAYVQVLEAKYTELCSNDVTGLKESEEKLKQQQQESARRENILVMRLATKEQEMQECTTQIQYLKQVQQPSAAQLRSSMVDPAINLFFLKMKAELEQTKDKLEQAQNELSAWKFTPDSQTGKKLMAKCRMLIQENQELGRQLSQGRIAQLEAELALQKKYSEELKSSQDELNDFIIQLDEEVEGMQSTILVLQQQLKETRQQLSHTQGALPGPSRTSPTASCSSIDPSAQPEQASAPSEVGKDYGRVSNGPSNGNSSQRSETTTPSLYREVSSTEEDFPMSPMVSSPGEAETKLSNHSEEASGNQTAAGRVGGPVGFGSQLSAGYESVDSPTGSETSLTQHSNDTDSTTDPHEDKAALVTKGTRTAGSRHTQNGLDSSMSDERSAVWIYDRIAAAAAAAAACSKRLKNSNQPPVNMNTEPVVIVSAARTPIGSLSGALSTVPVHDLCSVVIKDVLTRAGVRPEEVSEVIMGHVLTAGQGQNPARQASVAAGIPYSVPAWSCQMVCGSGLKSVCLGAQSIQVGDSTVVVAGGMESMSRAPHTVHMRAGVRMGDASLQDSVVADGLTDAFHGYHMGITAENVAKQWAVSREEQDGFAVQSQNKTEAAQKAGHFDQEIVPVMVPSRKGPVEVKVDEFPRHGSNADSMSKLRPCFVKDSSGTVTAGNASGINDGAAATVLMSQSEAERRGIKPMARIVSWAQAGLDPSIMGTGPVPAIRKALDQVDLFEINEAFAAQSVAVVKELGLNVDKVNVNGGAISLGHPIGMSGCRVLVTLLHALQRTGGRRGVTSLCIGGGMGIAMCVERV
;
A
#
# COMPACT_ATOMS: atom_id res chain seq x y z
N MET A 1 51.23 33.13 27.76
CA MET A 1 50.42 34.25 28.28
C MET A 1 49.77 34.98 27.12
N GLN A 2 48.62 35.63 27.34
CA GLN A 2 48.02 36.69 26.50
C GLN A 2 47.89 36.40 24.98
N SER A 3 46.75 35.89 24.50
CA SER A 3 45.48 36.59 24.23
C SER A 3 45.43 37.26 22.85
N PRO A 4 44.61 36.76 21.88
CA PRO A 4 44.45 37.39 20.57
C PRO A 4 43.53 38.61 20.63
N ALA A 5 43.72 39.57 19.72
CA ALA A 5 42.92 40.78 19.61
C ALA A 5 41.76 40.63 18.61
N GLU A 6 40.69 41.38 18.90
CA GLU A 6 39.37 41.39 18.29
C GLU A 6 39.34 41.56 16.76
N LEU A 7 38.35 40.94 16.09
CA LEU A 7 37.75 41.52 14.89
C LEU A 7 36.25 41.19 14.79
N ARG A 8 35.47 42.27 14.80
CA ARG A 8 34.02 42.42 14.94
C ARG A 8 33.12 41.34 14.32
N LEU A 9 32.13 40.92 15.12
CA LEU A 9 30.86 40.33 14.64
C LEU A 9 30.01 41.38 13.90
N MET A 10 29.23 40.91 12.92
CA MET A 10 28.05 41.58 12.36
C MET A 10 26.85 40.63 12.51
N PRO A 11 25.63 41.12 12.85
CA PRO A 11 24.56 40.28 13.38
C PRO A 11 23.66 39.63 12.32
N ASP A 12 22.85 38.67 12.79
CA ASP A 12 21.96 37.82 12.00
C ASP A 12 20.79 38.52 11.28
N SER A 13 20.22 37.80 10.31
CA SER A 13 19.09 38.23 9.48
C SER A 13 17.74 38.28 10.23
N PRO A 14 16.94 39.37 10.09
CA PRO A 14 15.64 39.47 10.74
C PRO A 14 14.53 38.76 9.95
N LEU A 15 14.28 37.48 10.25
CA LEU A 15 13.10 36.72 9.78
C LEU A 15 12.25 36.20 10.94
N SER A 16 11.82 37.11 11.83
CA SER A 16 10.89 36.78 12.92
C SER A 16 10.12 38.00 13.44
N ARG A 17 9.05 38.40 12.73
CA ARG A 17 7.93 39.23 13.23
C ARG A 17 6.80 39.31 12.19
N PHE A 18 5.80 38.45 12.35
CA PHE A 18 4.44 38.72 11.87
C PHE A 18 3.48 38.38 13.01
N SER A 19 2.61 39.34 13.34
CA SER A 19 1.60 39.21 14.39
C SER A 19 0.26 38.86 13.76
N PRO A 20 -0.60 38.04 14.38
CA PRO A 20 -1.96 37.79 13.90
C PRO A 20 -2.89 38.99 14.20
N ALA A 21 -2.51 40.19 13.74
CA ALA A 21 -3.17 41.47 14.04
C ALA A 21 -3.31 42.40 12.82
N ASP A 22 -2.58 42.17 11.73
CA ASP A 22 -2.52 43.10 10.58
C ASP A 22 -3.67 42.94 9.57
N PHE A 23 -4.65 42.06 9.83
CA PHE A 23 -5.91 41.98 9.06
C PHE A 23 -6.92 43.06 9.50
N ALA A 24 -6.50 44.32 9.40
CA ALA A 24 -7.27 45.49 9.82
C ALA A 24 -7.94 46.20 8.63
N MET A 25 -9.24 45.96 8.46
CA MET A 25 -10.22 46.85 7.80
C MET A 25 -9.76 47.59 6.53
N THR A 26 -9.99 47.00 5.35
CA THR A 26 -10.14 47.80 4.13
C THR A 26 -11.40 48.66 4.22
N ASN A 27 -11.24 49.94 4.56
CA ASN A 27 -12.31 50.93 4.52
C ASN A 27 -12.68 51.26 3.05
N GLU A 28 -13.35 50.35 2.36
CA GLU A 28 -14.01 50.66 1.10
C GLU A 28 -15.22 51.58 1.38
N GLU A 29 -15.25 52.76 0.75
CA GLU A 29 -16.46 53.56 0.72
C GLU A 29 -17.57 52.81 -0.05
N PRO A 30 -18.83 52.81 0.45
CA PRO A 30 -19.91 52.08 -0.19
C PRO A 30 -20.22 52.66 -1.58
N LEU A 31 -20.10 51.80 -2.61
CA LEU A 31 -20.37 52.15 -4.00
C LEU A 31 -21.67 52.97 -4.17
N PRO A 32 -21.66 54.08 -4.95
CA PRO A 32 -22.87 54.86 -5.20
C PRO A 32 -24.01 53.99 -5.74
N LYS A 33 -25.24 54.21 -5.26
CA LYS A 33 -26.39 53.39 -5.67
C LYS A 33 -26.67 53.58 -7.16
N LYS A 34 -26.60 52.49 -7.93
CA LYS A 34 -26.85 52.46 -9.38
C LYS A 34 -28.26 53.00 -9.72
N VAL A 35 -28.32 54.27 -10.12
CA VAL A 35 -29.56 54.90 -10.59
C VAL A 35 -29.99 54.26 -11.92
N ARG A 36 -31.22 53.76 -11.97
CA ARG A 36 -31.94 53.44 -13.22
C ARG A 36 -32.99 54.52 -13.47
N LEU A 37 -33.16 54.92 -14.72
CA LEU A 37 -34.25 55.78 -15.18
C LEU A 37 -35.13 54.98 -16.14
N SER A 38 -36.45 55.11 -16.02
CA SER A 38 -37.43 54.54 -16.96
C SER A 38 -37.95 55.61 -17.94
N GLU A 39 -38.55 55.19 -19.06
CA GLU A 39 -39.26 56.12 -19.95
C GLU A 39 -40.42 56.87 -19.27
N SER A 40 -40.97 56.30 -18.19
CA SER A 40 -41.96 56.95 -17.32
C SER A 40 -41.37 58.06 -16.44
N ASP A 41 -40.15 57.89 -15.92
CA ASP A 41 -39.45 58.95 -15.17
C ASP A 41 -39.17 60.16 -16.08
N MET A 42 -38.77 59.90 -17.34
CA MET A 42 -38.45 60.92 -18.36
C MET A 42 -39.63 61.82 -18.74
N LYS A 43 -40.86 61.45 -18.39
CA LYS A 43 -42.10 62.20 -18.69
C LYS A 43 -42.71 62.87 -17.47
N THR A 44 -42.20 62.61 -16.27
CA THR A 44 -42.81 63.07 -15.00
C THR A 44 -41.86 63.88 -14.11
N LEU A 45 -40.55 63.66 -14.19
CA LEU A 45 -39.54 64.44 -13.44
C LEU A 45 -39.33 65.82 -14.05
N THR A 46 -39.01 66.79 -13.20
CA THR A 46 -38.56 68.11 -13.67
C THR A 46 -37.15 68.04 -14.26
N ARG A 47 -36.80 69.03 -15.09
CA ARG A 47 -35.49 69.14 -15.75
C ARG A 47 -34.32 69.14 -14.75
N GLU A 48 -34.51 69.72 -13.58
CA GLU A 48 -33.48 69.89 -12.55
C GLU A 48 -33.24 68.58 -11.77
N GLU A 49 -34.31 67.82 -11.47
CA GLU A 49 -34.21 66.47 -10.91
C GLU A 49 -33.56 65.49 -11.87
N LEU A 50 -33.88 65.58 -13.17
CA LEU A 50 -33.24 64.78 -14.22
C LEU A 50 -31.74 65.09 -14.35
N CYS A 51 -31.35 66.36 -14.36
CA CYS A 51 -29.93 66.75 -14.35
C CYS A 51 -29.21 66.26 -13.09
N THR A 52 -29.90 66.22 -11.94
CA THR A 52 -29.34 65.73 -10.67
C THR A 52 -29.14 64.21 -10.70
N ARG A 53 -30.14 63.43 -11.14
CA ARG A 53 -30.02 61.98 -11.32
C ARG A 53 -28.98 61.59 -12.38
N TRP A 54 -28.83 62.40 -13.44
CA TRP A 54 -27.79 62.18 -14.46
C TRP A 54 -26.38 62.28 -13.86
N LYS A 55 -26.09 63.36 -13.12
CA LYS A 55 -24.80 63.55 -12.44
C LYS A 55 -24.49 62.42 -11.43
N GLN A 56 -25.51 61.89 -10.75
CA GLN A 56 -25.36 60.73 -9.86
C GLN A 56 -25.01 59.44 -10.62
N HIS A 57 -25.56 59.25 -11.83
CA HIS A 57 -25.21 58.11 -12.68
C HIS A 57 -23.81 58.27 -13.28
N GLU A 58 -23.46 59.47 -13.72
CA GLU A 58 -22.14 59.84 -14.26
C GLU A 58 -21.02 59.61 -13.23
N ALA A 59 -21.22 60.03 -11.97
CA ALA A 59 -20.29 59.73 -10.88
C ALA A 59 -20.16 58.23 -10.59
N TYR A 60 -21.26 57.46 -10.70
CA TYR A 60 -21.22 55.99 -10.55
C TYR A 60 -20.43 55.31 -11.68
N VAL A 61 -20.54 55.80 -12.92
CA VAL A 61 -19.76 55.30 -14.06
C VAL A 61 -18.27 55.63 -13.89
N GLN A 62 -17.91 56.86 -13.51
CA GLN A 62 -16.51 57.26 -13.29
C GLN A 62 -15.82 56.40 -12.21
N VAL A 63 -16.53 56.03 -11.14
CA VAL A 63 -16.01 55.11 -10.09
C VAL A 63 -15.80 53.68 -10.63
N LEU A 64 -16.65 53.21 -11.54
CA LEU A 64 -16.46 51.92 -12.21
C LEU A 64 -15.29 51.94 -13.20
N GLU A 65 -15.13 53.02 -13.97
CA GLU A 65 -14.01 53.19 -14.90
C GLU A 65 -12.67 53.30 -14.15
N ALA A 66 -12.65 53.97 -13.01
CA ALA A 66 -11.48 54.01 -12.11
C ALA A 66 -11.11 52.60 -11.61
N LYS A 67 -12.06 51.85 -11.02
CA LYS A 67 -11.80 50.47 -10.55
C LYS A 67 -11.43 49.50 -11.69
N TYR A 68 -12.00 49.66 -12.88
CA TYR A 68 -11.62 48.88 -14.05
C TYR A 68 -10.17 49.16 -14.48
N THR A 69 -9.76 50.43 -14.47
CA THR A 69 -8.39 50.84 -14.77
C THR A 69 -7.38 50.29 -13.75
N GLU A 70 -7.72 50.35 -12.45
CA GLU A 70 -6.90 49.82 -11.36
C GLU A 70 -6.73 48.29 -11.41
N LEU A 71 -7.79 47.55 -11.70
CA LEU A 71 -7.72 46.11 -11.96
C LEU A 71 -6.79 45.80 -13.14
N CYS A 72 -6.96 46.51 -14.26
CA CYS A 72 -6.14 46.32 -15.46
C CYS A 72 -4.66 46.70 -15.27
N SER A 73 -4.33 47.66 -14.40
CA SER A 73 -2.92 47.97 -14.10
C SER A 73 -2.27 46.87 -13.25
N ASN A 74 -2.96 46.41 -12.20
CA ASN A 74 -2.34 45.61 -11.15
C ASN A 74 -2.05 44.17 -11.60
N ASP A 75 -2.98 43.51 -12.30
CA ASP A 75 -2.78 42.15 -12.82
C ASP A 75 -1.66 42.11 -13.88
N VAL A 76 -1.63 43.09 -14.78
CA VAL A 76 -0.66 43.14 -15.90
C VAL A 76 0.76 43.46 -15.40
N THR A 77 0.93 44.26 -14.34
CA THR A 77 2.25 44.49 -13.74
C THR A 77 2.74 43.30 -12.93
N GLY A 78 1.87 42.70 -12.10
CA GLY A 78 2.24 41.53 -11.28
C GLY A 78 2.64 40.33 -12.13
N LEU A 79 1.92 40.07 -13.23
CA LEU A 79 2.27 39.02 -14.18
C LEU A 79 3.63 39.27 -14.85
N LYS A 80 3.93 40.49 -15.30
CA LYS A 80 5.22 40.83 -15.92
C LYS A 80 6.40 40.66 -14.95
N GLU A 81 6.26 41.11 -13.70
CA GLU A 81 7.28 40.85 -12.69
C GLU A 81 7.49 39.35 -12.42
N SER A 82 6.41 38.56 -12.43
CA SER A 82 6.51 37.10 -12.26
C SER A 82 7.22 36.43 -13.46
N GLU A 83 6.92 36.89 -14.67
CA GLU A 83 7.54 36.41 -15.91
C GLU A 83 9.04 36.74 -15.95
N GLU A 84 9.43 37.94 -15.52
CA GLU A 84 10.84 38.36 -15.48
C GLU A 84 11.62 37.63 -14.38
N LYS A 85 11.02 37.41 -13.20
CA LYS A 85 11.60 36.56 -12.14
C LYS A 85 11.77 35.12 -12.60
N LEU A 86 10.79 34.55 -13.32
CA LEU A 86 10.88 33.22 -13.91
C LEU A 86 11.99 33.12 -14.98
N LYS A 87 12.12 34.13 -15.86
CA LYS A 87 13.21 34.20 -16.85
C LYS A 87 14.59 34.26 -16.20
N GLN A 88 14.77 35.08 -15.16
CA GLN A 88 16.01 35.13 -14.40
C GLN A 88 16.33 33.79 -13.71
N GLN A 89 15.33 33.15 -13.09
CA GLN A 89 15.49 31.85 -12.45
C GLN A 89 15.82 30.73 -13.47
N GLN A 90 15.21 30.75 -14.65
CA GLN A 90 15.51 29.83 -15.75
C GLN A 90 16.95 30.04 -16.27
N GLN A 91 17.37 31.30 -16.43
CA GLN A 91 18.72 31.63 -16.88
C GLN A 91 19.79 31.26 -15.85
N GLU A 92 19.51 31.42 -14.55
CA GLU A 92 20.41 30.96 -13.49
C GLU A 92 20.46 29.42 -13.40
N SER A 93 19.31 28.74 -13.58
CA SER A 93 19.24 27.28 -13.64
C SER A 93 20.07 26.72 -14.80
N ALA A 94 19.92 27.26 -16.01
CA ALA A 94 20.74 26.90 -17.17
C ALA A 94 22.23 27.19 -16.94
N ARG A 95 22.58 28.25 -16.20
CA ARG A 95 23.98 28.53 -15.81
C ARG A 95 24.53 27.49 -14.84
N ARG A 96 23.73 27.06 -13.86
CA ARG A 96 24.10 25.99 -12.90
C ARG A 96 24.25 24.65 -13.63
N GLU A 97 23.36 24.33 -14.56
CA GLU A 97 23.42 23.14 -15.42
C GLU A 97 24.71 23.11 -16.26
N ASN A 98 25.04 24.20 -16.97
CA ASN A 98 26.29 24.29 -17.73
C ASN A 98 27.55 24.10 -16.86
N ILE A 99 27.55 24.63 -15.63
CA ILE A 99 28.66 24.42 -14.67
C ILE A 99 28.76 22.94 -14.24
N LEU A 100 27.63 22.25 -14.08
CA LEU A 100 27.61 20.82 -13.77
C LEU A 100 28.07 19.97 -14.96
N VAL A 101 27.65 20.30 -16.19
CA VAL A 101 28.10 19.64 -17.43
C VAL A 101 29.61 19.82 -17.63
N MET A 102 30.16 21.03 -17.43
CA MET A 102 31.62 21.24 -17.48
C MET A 102 32.37 20.43 -16.41
N ARG A 103 31.84 20.34 -15.19
CA ARG A 103 32.43 19.50 -14.13
C ARG A 103 32.36 18.02 -14.45
N LEU A 104 31.27 17.55 -15.06
CA LEU A 104 31.12 16.18 -15.53
C LEU A 104 32.18 15.86 -16.58
N ALA A 105 32.31 16.69 -17.63
CA ALA A 105 33.31 16.53 -18.68
C ALA A 105 34.75 16.53 -18.12
N THR A 106 35.04 17.37 -17.12
CA THR A 106 36.34 17.36 -16.43
C THR A 106 36.59 16.02 -15.71
N LYS A 107 35.58 15.46 -15.04
CA LYS A 107 35.69 14.14 -14.38
C LYS A 107 35.73 12.98 -15.35
N GLU A 108 35.09 13.08 -16.51
CA GLU A 108 35.25 12.11 -17.60
C GLU A 108 36.67 12.15 -18.17
N GLN A 109 37.27 13.34 -18.34
CA GLN A 109 38.67 13.46 -18.74
C GLN A 109 39.63 12.86 -17.68
N GLU A 110 39.48 13.21 -16.39
CA GLU A 110 40.27 12.60 -15.30
C GLU A 110 40.16 11.07 -15.30
N MET A 111 38.97 10.52 -15.57
CA MET A 111 38.72 9.09 -15.66
C MET A 111 39.40 8.44 -16.87
N GLN A 112 39.40 9.12 -18.03
CA GLN A 112 40.12 8.67 -19.23
C GLN A 112 41.64 8.74 -19.06
N GLU A 113 42.16 9.76 -18.40
CA GLU A 113 43.59 9.86 -18.05
C GLU A 113 44.00 8.74 -17.08
N CYS A 114 43.22 8.49 -16.01
CA CYS A 114 43.43 7.34 -15.13
C CYS A 114 43.39 6.00 -15.89
N THR A 115 42.42 5.83 -16.80
CA THR A 115 42.29 4.61 -17.62
C THR A 115 43.50 4.42 -18.54
N THR A 116 43.99 5.50 -19.13
CA THR A 116 45.18 5.50 -20.00
C THR A 116 46.44 5.18 -19.20
N GLN A 117 46.60 5.74 -18.00
CA GLN A 117 47.69 5.39 -17.09
C GLN A 117 47.66 3.92 -16.67
N ILE A 118 46.47 3.36 -16.39
CA ILE A 118 46.30 1.93 -16.08
C ILE A 118 46.65 1.04 -17.28
N GLN A 119 46.30 1.44 -18.51
CA GLN A 119 46.69 0.72 -19.73
C GLN A 119 48.20 0.79 -19.98
N TYR A 120 48.81 1.97 -19.80
CA TYR A 120 50.26 2.15 -19.90
C TYR A 120 51.02 1.31 -18.87
N LEU A 121 50.60 1.33 -17.59
CA LEU A 121 51.20 0.50 -16.54
C LEU A 121 51.07 -1.00 -16.84
N LYS A 122 49.95 -1.44 -17.44
CA LYS A 122 49.78 -2.83 -17.90
C LYS A 122 50.71 -3.20 -19.06
N GLN A 123 51.00 -2.28 -19.98
CA GLN A 123 52.02 -2.49 -21.03
C GLN A 123 53.44 -2.54 -20.45
N VAL A 124 53.78 -1.62 -19.53
CA VAL A 124 55.09 -1.59 -18.87
C VAL A 124 55.34 -2.83 -17.99
N GLN A 125 54.29 -3.45 -17.42
CA GLN A 125 54.42 -4.68 -16.63
C GLN A 125 54.67 -5.97 -17.44
N GLN A 126 54.73 -5.94 -18.78
CA GLN A 126 55.11 -7.12 -19.59
C GLN A 126 56.33 -6.87 -20.50
N PRO A 127 57.55 -6.81 -19.93
CA PRO A 127 58.76 -6.99 -20.72
C PRO A 127 58.80 -8.41 -21.31
N SER A 128 59.14 -8.54 -22.60
CA SER A 128 59.22 -9.87 -23.22
C SER A 128 60.36 -10.69 -22.60
N ALA A 129 60.12 -11.98 -22.36
CA ALA A 129 61.11 -12.88 -21.74
C ALA A 129 62.39 -13.05 -22.59
N ALA A 130 62.40 -12.61 -23.86
CA ALA A 130 63.60 -12.57 -24.69
C ALA A 130 64.58 -11.45 -24.26
N GLN A 131 64.08 -10.25 -23.95
CA GLN A 131 64.92 -9.09 -23.65
C GLN A 131 65.61 -9.22 -22.28
N LEU A 132 64.87 -9.64 -21.25
CA LEU A 132 65.39 -9.87 -19.89
C LEU A 132 66.58 -10.85 -19.81
N ARG A 133 66.68 -11.79 -20.75
CA ARG A 133 67.76 -12.79 -20.77
C ARG A 133 69.08 -12.30 -21.38
N SER A 134 69.09 -11.16 -22.06
CA SER A 134 70.29 -10.63 -22.72
C SER A 134 71.07 -9.58 -21.91
N SER A 135 70.43 -8.94 -20.92
CA SER A 135 71.01 -7.79 -20.20
C SER A 135 71.48 -8.07 -18.77
N MET A 136 71.33 -9.31 -18.26
CA MET A 136 71.59 -9.65 -16.85
C MET A 136 72.66 -10.72 -16.65
N VAL A 137 73.76 -10.64 -17.41
CA VAL A 137 75.02 -11.37 -17.13
C VAL A 137 76.14 -10.38 -16.81
N ASP A 138 75.90 -9.55 -15.80
CA ASP A 138 76.91 -8.68 -15.20
C ASP A 138 77.48 -9.34 -13.92
N PRO A 139 78.82 -9.39 -13.72
CA PRO A 139 79.43 -9.96 -12.52
C PRO A 139 78.93 -9.36 -11.19
N ALA A 140 78.49 -8.09 -11.17
CA ALA A 140 77.92 -7.45 -9.99
C ALA A 140 76.56 -8.06 -9.59
N ILE A 141 75.77 -8.53 -10.57
CA ILE A 141 74.48 -9.20 -10.30
C ILE A 141 74.72 -10.53 -9.57
N ASN A 142 75.78 -11.27 -9.92
CA ASN A 142 76.14 -12.51 -9.22
C ASN A 142 76.51 -12.23 -7.74
N LEU A 143 77.24 -11.14 -7.47
CA LEU A 143 77.55 -10.71 -6.10
C LEU A 143 76.28 -10.31 -5.33
N PHE A 144 75.34 -9.63 -5.99
CA PHE A 144 74.03 -9.30 -5.42
C PHE A 144 73.18 -10.54 -5.17
N PHE A 145 73.21 -11.54 -6.04
CA PHE A 145 72.52 -12.82 -5.87
C PHE A 145 73.07 -13.62 -4.69
N LEU A 146 74.39 -13.62 -4.50
CA LEU A 146 75.02 -14.22 -3.32
C LEU A 146 74.63 -13.50 -2.02
N LYS A 147 74.57 -12.16 -2.03
CA LYS A 147 74.10 -11.36 -0.89
C LYS A 147 72.62 -11.61 -0.58
N MET A 148 71.76 -11.56 -1.60
CA MET A 148 70.33 -11.89 -1.47
C MET A 148 70.11 -13.33 -1.01
N LYS A 149 70.95 -14.29 -1.41
CA LYS A 149 70.87 -15.67 -0.92
C LYS A 149 71.22 -15.77 0.57
N ALA A 150 72.24 -15.05 1.03
CA ALA A 150 72.58 -14.98 2.45
C ALA A 150 71.50 -14.27 3.29
N GLU A 151 70.90 -13.19 2.75
CA GLU A 151 69.77 -12.51 3.38
C GLU A 151 68.51 -13.39 3.40
N LEU A 152 68.25 -14.15 2.32
CA LEU A 152 67.15 -15.10 2.23
C LEU A 152 67.27 -16.21 3.27
N GLU A 153 68.44 -16.86 3.38
CA GLU A 153 68.69 -17.90 4.38
C GLU A 153 68.54 -17.33 5.80
N GLN A 154 69.06 -16.12 6.07
CA GLN A 154 68.84 -15.46 7.37
C GLN A 154 67.36 -15.11 7.64
N THR A 155 66.56 -14.79 6.62
CA THR A 155 65.10 -14.63 6.80
C THR A 155 64.36 -15.96 6.96
N LYS A 156 64.88 -17.04 6.39
CA LYS A 156 64.35 -18.41 6.54
C LYS A 156 64.65 -18.96 7.93
N ASP A 157 65.86 -18.77 8.46
CA ASP A 157 66.20 -19.09 9.84
C ASP A 157 65.28 -18.35 10.83
N LYS A 158 65.06 -17.04 10.61
CA LYS A 158 64.11 -16.24 11.40
C LYS A 158 62.67 -16.70 11.24
N LEU A 159 62.26 -17.13 10.04
CA LEU A 159 60.94 -17.69 9.79
C LEU A 159 60.77 -19.01 10.54
N GLU A 160 61.77 -19.89 10.54
CA GLU A 160 61.74 -21.16 11.28
C GLU A 160 61.77 -20.92 12.80
N GLN A 161 62.52 -19.92 13.28
CA GLN A 161 62.49 -19.49 14.68
C GLN A 161 61.10 -18.95 15.07
N ALA A 162 60.51 -18.08 14.25
CA ALA A 162 59.15 -17.56 14.45
C ALA A 162 58.07 -18.64 14.30
N GLN A 163 58.26 -19.65 13.44
CA GLN A 163 57.37 -20.80 13.28
C GLN A 163 57.41 -21.71 14.52
N ASN A 164 58.60 -21.89 15.11
CA ASN A 164 58.77 -22.61 16.37
C ASN A 164 58.17 -21.83 17.55
N GLU A 165 58.35 -20.51 17.63
CA GLU A 165 57.66 -19.63 18.59
C GLU A 165 56.13 -19.70 18.41
N LEU A 166 55.62 -19.65 17.18
CA LEU A 166 54.21 -19.80 16.85
C LEU A 166 53.67 -21.19 17.23
N SER A 167 54.50 -22.24 17.15
CA SER A 167 54.14 -23.59 17.60
C SER A 167 54.01 -23.68 19.13
N ALA A 168 54.88 -22.96 19.87
CA ALA A 168 54.75 -22.75 21.31
C ALA A 168 53.57 -21.81 21.67
N TRP A 169 53.07 -21.05 20.69
CA TRP A 169 51.89 -20.17 20.80
C TRP A 169 50.56 -20.88 20.49
N LYS A 170 50.53 -22.22 20.41
CA LYS A 170 49.28 -22.99 20.43
C LYS A 170 48.54 -22.78 21.76
N PHE A 171 47.63 -21.81 21.75
CA PHE A 171 46.82 -21.40 22.90
C PHE A 171 46.06 -22.59 23.50
N THR A 172 46.47 -23.02 24.69
CA THR A 172 45.69 -23.91 25.55
C THR A 172 45.01 -23.06 26.64
N PRO A 173 43.76 -23.37 27.04
CA PRO A 173 43.06 -22.67 28.12
C PRO A 173 43.83 -22.67 29.45
N ASP A 174 44.69 -23.68 29.65
CA ASP A 174 45.49 -23.87 30.86
C ASP A 174 46.79 -23.07 30.94
N SER A 175 47.25 -22.48 29.84
CA SER A 175 48.41 -21.58 29.83
C SER A 175 48.18 -20.37 30.76
N GLN A 176 49.25 -19.77 31.33
CA GLN A 176 49.08 -18.58 32.18
C GLN A 176 48.40 -17.42 31.42
N THR A 177 48.73 -17.24 30.14
CA THR A 177 48.13 -16.23 29.27
C THR A 177 46.66 -16.53 29.00
N GLY A 178 46.32 -17.79 28.73
CA GLY A 178 44.93 -18.24 28.58
C GLY A 178 44.10 -18.07 29.85
N LYS A 179 44.65 -18.40 31.02
CA LYS A 179 44.00 -18.19 32.32
C LYS A 179 43.77 -16.70 32.61
N LYS A 180 44.71 -15.81 32.27
CA LYS A 180 44.54 -14.35 32.37
C LYS A 180 43.48 -13.82 31.38
N LEU A 181 43.48 -14.28 30.14
CA LEU A 181 42.49 -13.88 29.13
C LEU A 181 41.07 -14.34 29.52
N MET A 182 40.92 -15.60 29.92
CA MET A 182 39.65 -16.17 30.39
C MET A 182 39.12 -15.48 31.66
N ALA A 183 40.00 -15.06 32.57
CA ALA A 183 39.61 -14.24 33.72
C ALA A 183 39.06 -12.88 33.27
N LYS A 184 39.73 -12.19 32.34
CA LYS A 184 39.28 -10.91 31.80
C LYS A 184 37.97 -11.03 31.00
N CYS A 185 37.77 -12.12 30.26
CA CYS A 185 36.52 -12.41 29.57
C CYS A 185 35.36 -12.63 30.56
N ARG A 186 35.58 -13.37 31.66
CA ARG A 186 34.58 -13.52 32.73
C ARG A 186 34.21 -12.19 33.38
N MET A 187 35.20 -11.33 33.67
CA MET A 187 34.94 -9.97 34.17
C MET A 187 34.07 -9.16 33.21
N LEU A 188 34.40 -9.12 31.92
CA LEU A 188 33.64 -8.37 30.91
C LEU A 188 32.21 -8.91 30.69
N ILE A 189 32.00 -10.22 30.83
CA ILE A 189 30.65 -10.80 30.81
C ILE A 189 29.85 -10.34 32.04
N GLN A 190 30.46 -10.35 33.23
CA GLN A 190 29.82 -9.94 34.47
C GLN A 190 29.53 -8.43 34.51
N GLU A 191 30.42 -7.61 33.97
CA GLU A 191 30.26 -6.16 33.80
C GLU A 191 29.14 -5.83 32.80
N ASN A 192 29.08 -6.52 31.66
CA ASN A 192 27.96 -6.39 30.71
C ASN A 192 26.61 -6.86 31.29
N GLN A 193 26.60 -7.90 32.14
CA GLN A 193 25.39 -8.34 32.83
C GLN A 193 24.88 -7.28 33.82
N GLU A 194 25.77 -6.66 34.59
CA GLU A 194 25.39 -5.59 35.53
C GLU A 194 24.98 -4.30 34.81
N LEU A 195 25.65 -3.92 33.70
CA LEU A 195 25.22 -2.83 32.84
C LEU A 195 23.84 -3.09 32.22
N GLY A 196 23.57 -4.33 31.77
CA GLY A 196 22.24 -4.74 31.31
C GLY A 196 21.18 -4.65 32.42
N ARG A 197 21.54 -5.01 33.65
CA ARG A 197 20.67 -4.87 34.83
C ARG A 197 20.36 -3.40 35.14
N GLN A 198 21.36 -2.52 35.10
CA GLN A 198 21.20 -1.07 35.31
C GLN A 198 20.36 -0.41 34.20
N LEU A 199 20.58 -0.78 32.93
CA LEU A 199 19.76 -0.32 31.79
C LEU A 199 18.31 -0.78 31.90
N SER A 200 18.07 -2.03 32.32
CA SER A 200 16.70 -2.52 32.54
C SER A 200 16.00 -1.79 33.69
N GLN A 201 16.69 -1.55 34.81
CA GLN A 201 16.14 -0.78 35.94
C GLN A 201 15.83 0.67 35.56
N GLY A 202 16.73 1.34 34.83
CA GLY A 202 16.50 2.71 34.34
C GLY A 202 15.31 2.81 33.38
N ARG A 203 15.14 1.83 32.49
CA ARG A 203 14.02 1.81 31.54
C ARG A 203 12.69 1.44 32.20
N ILE A 204 12.69 0.58 33.23
CA ILE A 204 11.50 0.31 34.04
C ILE A 204 11.05 1.59 34.76
N ALA A 205 11.97 2.32 35.41
CA ALA A 205 11.64 3.57 36.10
C ALA A 205 11.07 4.65 35.16
N GLN A 206 11.54 4.74 33.91
CA GLN A 206 10.94 5.61 32.90
C GLN A 206 9.50 5.19 32.54
N LEU A 207 9.28 3.89 32.28
CA LEU A 207 7.95 3.37 31.94
C LEU A 207 6.95 3.50 33.11
N GLU A 208 7.40 3.36 34.36
CA GLU A 208 6.58 3.61 35.55
C GLU A 208 6.18 5.10 35.68
N ALA A 209 7.08 6.02 35.34
CA ALA A 209 6.77 7.46 35.31
C ALA A 209 5.81 7.84 34.17
N GLU A 210 5.99 7.28 32.97
CA GLU A 210 5.06 7.46 31.84
C GLU A 210 3.67 6.88 32.15
N LEU A 211 3.61 5.70 32.78
CA LEU A 211 2.37 5.07 33.22
C LEU A 211 1.65 5.91 34.30
N ALA A 212 2.39 6.51 35.23
CA ALA A 212 1.82 7.42 36.23
C ALA A 212 1.26 8.70 35.58
N LEU A 213 1.96 9.25 34.58
CA LEU A 213 1.49 10.42 33.82
C LEU A 213 0.21 10.10 33.03
N GLN A 214 0.16 8.97 32.33
CA GLN A 214 -1.05 8.55 31.60
C GLN A 214 -2.24 8.27 32.53
N LYS A 215 -2.03 7.69 33.72
CA LYS A 215 -3.10 7.52 34.71
C LYS A 215 -3.67 8.86 35.16
N LYS A 216 -2.82 9.83 35.51
CA LYS A 216 -3.25 11.17 35.89
C LYS A 216 -4.04 11.87 34.78
N TYR A 217 -3.58 11.76 33.52
CA TYR A 217 -4.31 12.32 32.37
C TYR A 217 -5.66 11.62 32.12
N SER A 218 -5.74 10.30 32.36
CA SER A 218 -7.00 9.55 32.28
C SER A 218 -7.96 9.88 33.44
N GLU A 219 -7.44 10.27 34.61
CA GLU A 219 -8.24 10.74 35.75
C GLU A 219 -8.76 12.17 35.51
N GLU A 220 -7.93 13.06 34.94
CA GLU A 220 -8.32 14.41 34.51
C GLU A 220 -9.39 14.39 33.41
N LEU A 221 -9.20 13.56 32.37
CA LEU A 221 -10.22 13.34 31.34
C LEU A 221 -11.53 12.80 31.92
N LYS A 222 -11.46 11.95 32.95
CA LYS A 222 -12.66 11.44 33.61
C LYS A 222 -13.37 12.52 34.42
N SER A 223 -12.64 13.34 35.20
CA SER A 223 -13.23 14.50 35.90
C SER A 223 -13.95 15.43 34.92
N SER A 224 -13.31 15.77 33.80
CA SER A 224 -13.90 16.62 32.77
C SER A 224 -15.13 15.99 32.09
N GLN A 225 -15.21 14.66 31.99
CA GLN A 225 -16.39 13.97 31.47
C GLN A 225 -17.52 13.92 32.51
N ASP A 226 -17.20 13.71 33.78
CA ASP A 226 -18.17 13.72 34.88
C ASP A 226 -18.75 15.15 35.06
N GLU A 227 -17.91 16.19 35.00
CA GLU A 227 -18.32 17.62 34.95
C GLU A 227 -19.22 17.95 33.75
N LEU A 228 -18.94 17.38 32.57
CA LEU A 228 -19.77 17.55 31.37
C LEU A 228 -21.14 16.85 31.51
N ASN A 229 -21.18 15.71 32.18
CA ASN A 229 -22.43 14.99 32.45
C ASN A 229 -23.33 15.80 33.42
N ASP A 230 -22.76 16.36 34.48
CA ASP A 230 -23.49 17.24 35.41
C ASP A 230 -24.05 18.49 34.72
N PHE A 231 -23.32 19.07 33.76
CA PHE A 231 -23.81 20.18 32.95
C PHE A 231 -24.95 19.79 31.99
N ILE A 232 -24.93 18.58 31.43
CA ILE A 232 -26.03 18.05 30.61
C ILE A 232 -27.30 17.88 31.47
N ILE A 233 -27.17 17.37 32.69
CA ILE A 233 -28.31 17.22 33.63
C ILE A 233 -28.93 18.59 33.95
N GLN A 234 -28.13 19.63 34.19
CA GLN A 234 -28.62 20.99 34.42
C GLN A 234 -29.37 21.57 33.21
N LEU A 235 -28.88 21.30 31.98
CA LEU A 235 -29.58 21.72 30.76
C LEU A 235 -30.93 21.01 30.57
N ASP A 236 -31.02 19.72 30.90
CA ASP A 236 -32.30 18.99 30.86
C ASP A 236 -33.29 19.55 31.90
N GLU A 237 -32.85 19.86 33.13
CA GLU A 237 -33.68 20.52 34.15
C GLU A 237 -34.18 21.91 33.70
N GLU A 238 -33.33 22.74 33.08
CA GLU A 238 -33.74 24.03 32.50
C GLU A 238 -34.75 23.86 31.35
N VAL A 239 -34.57 22.82 30.52
CA VAL A 239 -35.48 22.49 29.41
C VAL A 239 -36.85 22.02 29.92
N GLU A 240 -36.92 21.18 30.96
CA GLU A 240 -38.19 20.81 31.60
C GLU A 240 -38.89 22.01 32.25
N GLY A 241 -38.13 22.92 32.88
CA GLY A 241 -38.64 24.18 33.43
C GLY A 241 -39.21 25.11 32.37
N MET A 242 -38.54 25.24 31.21
CA MET A 242 -39.04 26.00 30.07
C MET A 242 -40.30 25.36 29.46
N GLN A 243 -40.33 24.04 29.27
CA GLN A 243 -41.53 23.33 28.77
C GLN A 243 -42.73 23.50 29.71
N SER A 244 -42.51 23.40 31.02
CA SER A 244 -43.53 23.64 32.05
C SER A 244 -44.08 25.07 31.98
N THR A 245 -43.20 26.07 31.79
CA THR A 245 -43.59 27.48 31.62
C THR A 245 -44.40 27.71 30.35
N ILE A 246 -44.02 27.07 29.23
CA ILE A 246 -44.78 27.10 27.97
C ILE A 246 -46.19 26.52 28.15
N LEU A 247 -46.33 25.42 28.90
CA LEU A 247 -47.63 24.81 29.20
C LEU A 247 -48.56 25.78 29.95
N VAL A 248 -48.06 26.45 30.99
CA VAL A 248 -48.83 27.46 31.76
C VAL A 248 -49.23 28.65 30.89
N LEU A 249 -48.33 29.13 30.03
CA LEU A 249 -48.66 30.22 29.10
C LEU A 249 -49.72 29.80 28.08
N GLN A 250 -49.68 28.56 27.56
CA GLN A 250 -50.73 28.03 26.68
C GLN A 250 -52.10 27.93 27.38
N GLN A 251 -52.12 27.51 28.65
CA GLN A 251 -53.32 27.46 29.49
C GLN A 251 -53.95 28.86 29.65
N GLN A 252 -53.15 29.85 30.06
CA GLN A 252 -53.60 31.24 30.21
C GLN A 252 -54.10 31.85 28.88
N LEU A 253 -53.44 31.54 27.76
CA LEU A 253 -53.82 32.02 26.43
C LEU A 253 -55.15 31.38 25.96
N LYS A 254 -55.40 30.12 26.33
CA LYS A 254 -56.69 29.42 26.10
C LYS A 254 -57.84 30.04 26.91
N GLU A 255 -57.61 30.32 28.19
CA GLU A 255 -58.59 30.97 29.07
C GLU A 255 -58.89 32.41 28.61
N THR A 256 -57.87 33.18 28.25
CA THR A 256 -58.01 34.54 27.69
C THR A 256 -58.80 34.54 26.38
N ARG A 257 -58.58 33.54 25.50
CA ARG A 257 -59.38 33.36 24.27
C ARG A 257 -60.84 33.03 24.56
N GLN A 258 -61.13 32.24 25.59
CA GLN A 258 -62.52 31.97 26.01
C GLN A 258 -63.21 33.24 26.56
N GLN A 259 -62.52 34.04 27.36
CA GLN A 259 -63.03 35.33 27.84
C GLN A 259 -63.29 36.33 26.69
N LEU A 260 -62.39 36.39 25.70
CA LEU A 260 -62.59 37.17 24.47
C LEU A 260 -63.84 36.72 23.69
N SER A 261 -64.04 35.40 23.53
CA SER A 261 -65.22 34.87 22.83
C SER A 261 -66.54 35.20 23.53
N HIS A 262 -66.56 35.22 24.87
CA HIS A 262 -67.72 35.65 25.64
C HIS A 262 -67.97 37.17 25.50
N THR A 263 -66.90 37.96 25.42
CA THR A 263 -67.00 39.43 25.28
C THR A 263 -67.48 39.84 23.88
N GLN A 264 -67.12 39.10 22.83
CA GLN A 264 -67.57 39.35 21.45
C GLN A 264 -69.03 38.92 21.18
N GLY A 265 -69.71 38.28 22.14
CA GLY A 265 -71.13 37.93 22.04
C GLY A 265 -72.11 39.10 22.21
N ALA A 266 -71.63 40.32 22.49
CA ALA A 266 -72.48 41.47 22.85
C ALA A 266 -72.22 42.72 21.98
N LEU A 267 -73.26 43.10 21.22
CA LEU A 267 -73.53 44.37 20.48
C LEU A 267 -73.43 44.31 18.94
N PRO A 268 -74.24 45.11 18.18
CA PRO A 268 -74.69 44.73 16.83
C PRO A 268 -74.38 45.74 15.69
N GLY A 269 -74.49 45.29 14.43
CA GLY A 269 -74.44 46.11 13.20
C GLY A 269 -75.21 45.47 12.02
N PRO A 270 -75.64 46.24 10.98
CA PRO A 270 -76.86 45.90 10.24
C PRO A 270 -76.74 45.32 8.80
N SER A 271 -77.91 44.87 8.31
CA SER A 271 -78.33 44.33 6.98
C SER A 271 -77.88 45.11 5.72
N ARG A 272 -78.07 44.66 4.44
CA ARG A 272 -79.04 43.73 3.78
C ARG A 272 -78.56 43.44 2.33
N THR A 273 -78.65 42.25 1.70
CA THR A 273 -79.78 41.67 0.91
C THR A 273 -79.36 40.34 0.23
N SER A 274 -80.30 39.55 -0.32
CA SER A 274 -80.10 38.24 -1.00
C SER A 274 -80.73 38.21 -2.43
N PRO A 275 -80.47 37.20 -3.30
CA PRO A 275 -81.24 35.92 -3.36
C PRO A 275 -80.35 34.63 -3.56
N THR A 276 -80.48 33.47 -2.88
CA THR A 276 -81.48 32.35 -2.78
C THR A 276 -81.25 31.10 -3.68
N ALA A 277 -81.63 29.91 -3.13
CA ALA A 277 -81.62 28.51 -3.66
C ALA A 277 -80.33 27.68 -3.38
N SER A 278 -80.29 26.50 -2.70
CA SER A 278 -81.17 25.30 -2.51
C SER A 278 -81.05 24.24 -3.63
N CYS A 279 -81.11 22.90 -3.45
CA CYS A 279 -81.19 21.94 -2.31
C CYS A 279 -80.96 20.47 -2.86
N SER A 280 -80.91 19.32 -2.17
CA SER A 280 -80.83 18.89 -0.74
C SER A 280 -80.61 17.35 -0.60
N SER A 281 -80.15 16.87 0.58
CA SER A 281 -80.54 15.63 1.32
C SER A 281 -80.38 14.20 0.76
N ILE A 282 -80.04 13.22 1.64
CA ILE A 282 -80.81 11.97 1.99
C ILE A 282 -80.08 11.13 3.08
N ASP A 283 -80.79 10.21 3.75
CA ASP A 283 -80.50 9.39 4.96
C ASP A 283 -81.18 7.99 4.77
N PRO A 284 -81.21 6.95 5.67
CA PRO A 284 -80.40 6.59 6.85
C PRO A 284 -80.02 5.06 6.96
N SER A 285 -79.43 4.67 8.12
CA SER A 285 -79.63 3.39 8.88
C SER A 285 -78.93 2.06 8.53
N ALA A 286 -78.15 1.51 9.50
CA ALA A 286 -78.24 0.15 10.08
C ALA A 286 -77.14 -0.12 11.16
N GLN A 287 -77.43 -0.97 12.16
CA GLN A 287 -76.56 -1.43 13.27
C GLN A 287 -76.82 -2.96 13.49
N PRO A 288 -76.14 -3.75 14.38
CA PRO A 288 -75.52 -3.36 15.67
C PRO A 288 -74.24 -4.13 16.16
N GLU A 289 -73.76 -3.75 17.36
CA GLU A 289 -73.17 -4.62 18.44
C GLU A 289 -71.81 -5.36 18.27
N GLN A 290 -70.96 -5.54 19.31
CA GLN A 290 -70.93 -5.03 20.70
C GLN A 290 -69.50 -5.09 21.33
N ALA A 291 -69.32 -4.45 22.49
CA ALA A 291 -68.34 -4.78 23.56
C ALA A 291 -66.82 -4.55 23.37
N SER A 292 -66.35 -3.31 23.57
CA SER A 292 -65.41 -2.93 24.67
C SER A 292 -64.87 -1.49 24.49
N ALA A 293 -64.48 -0.82 25.58
CA ALA A 293 -64.10 0.60 25.61
C ALA A 293 -63.23 0.91 26.85
N PRO A 294 -62.55 2.08 26.96
CA PRO A 294 -62.45 3.19 25.99
C PRO A 294 -61.02 3.65 25.66
N SER A 295 -60.75 4.04 24.40
CA SER A 295 -59.90 5.20 24.05
C SER A 295 -59.98 5.53 22.55
N GLU A 296 -59.84 6.81 22.25
CA GLU A 296 -60.25 7.51 21.03
C GLU A 296 -59.61 7.04 19.71
N VAL A 297 -60.42 6.99 18.65
CA VAL A 297 -59.97 6.96 17.24
C VAL A 297 -59.78 8.41 16.77
N GLY A 298 -58.63 8.73 16.15
CA GLY A 298 -58.42 10.07 15.61
C GLY A 298 -57.06 10.32 14.98
N LYS A 299 -56.81 9.76 13.78
CA LYS A 299 -55.85 10.40 12.86
C LYS A 299 -56.54 11.62 12.25
N ASP A 300 -56.11 12.82 12.63
CA ASP A 300 -56.26 13.98 11.74
C ASP A 300 -55.12 15.00 11.92
N TYR A 301 -54.96 15.88 10.93
CA TYR A 301 -53.82 16.80 10.80
C TYR A 301 -54.02 18.10 11.61
N GLY A 302 -52.96 18.56 12.30
CA GLY A 302 -53.07 19.70 13.24
C GLY A 302 -51.78 20.51 13.45
N ARG A 303 -51.05 20.82 12.37
CA ARG A 303 -49.79 21.59 12.43
C ARG A 303 -50.00 23.00 13.03
N VAL A 304 -49.40 23.28 14.20
CA VAL A 304 -49.24 24.66 14.68
C VAL A 304 -48.02 25.30 14.01
N SER A 305 -48.20 26.53 13.53
CA SER A 305 -47.17 27.34 12.89
C SER A 305 -46.76 28.52 13.77
N ASN A 306 -45.48 28.91 13.70
CA ASN A 306 -45.12 30.32 13.75
C ASN A 306 -44.15 30.63 12.61
N GLY A 307 -44.44 31.70 11.86
CA GLY A 307 -43.52 32.29 10.88
C GLY A 307 -42.74 33.44 11.51
N PRO A 308 -42.56 34.59 10.85
CA PRO A 308 -43.55 35.17 9.92
C PRO A 308 -43.25 34.94 8.44
N SER A 309 -44.26 35.20 7.62
CA SER A 309 -44.26 34.94 6.17
C SER A 309 -44.75 36.15 5.37
N ASN A 310 -44.28 36.25 4.14
CA ASN A 310 -45.02 36.66 2.94
C ASN A 310 -44.35 35.91 1.78
N GLY A 311 -45.03 35.41 0.75
CA GLY A 311 -46.24 35.93 0.11
C GLY A 311 -45.81 36.39 -1.31
N ASN A 312 -46.36 35.91 -2.42
CA ASN A 312 -47.66 35.26 -2.58
C ASN A 312 -47.69 34.24 -3.75
N SER A 313 -48.75 33.42 -3.72
CA SER A 313 -49.56 32.86 -4.83
C SER A 313 -49.17 33.01 -6.33
N SER A 314 -49.62 32.18 -7.27
CA SER A 314 -50.29 30.85 -7.27
C SER A 314 -50.53 30.37 -8.72
N GLN A 315 -50.76 29.06 -8.92
CA GLN A 315 -51.46 28.45 -10.08
C GLN A 315 -50.78 28.56 -11.47
N ARG A 316 -51.18 27.81 -12.52
CA ARG A 316 -51.59 26.38 -12.70
C ARG A 316 -51.73 26.13 -14.22
N SER A 317 -51.80 24.86 -14.65
CA SER A 317 -52.07 24.37 -16.04
C SER A 317 -50.99 24.74 -17.07
N GLU A 318 -50.39 23.79 -17.79
CA GLU A 318 -50.97 22.98 -18.88
C GLU A 318 -51.50 23.82 -20.05
N THR A 319 -50.74 23.90 -21.16
CA THR A 319 -51.10 23.25 -22.46
C THR A 319 -50.14 23.67 -23.60
N THR A 320 -50.00 22.77 -24.59
CA THR A 320 -49.62 22.98 -26.01
C THR A 320 -48.37 23.78 -26.42
N THR A 321 -47.54 23.12 -27.25
CA THR A 321 -46.67 23.72 -28.27
C THR A 321 -47.50 24.40 -29.39
N PRO A 322 -46.98 25.44 -30.10
CA PRO A 322 -45.99 25.30 -31.19
C PRO A 322 -44.79 26.27 -31.02
N SER A 323 -43.56 26.02 -31.49
CA SER A 323 -43.06 25.87 -32.88
C SER A 323 -43.31 27.09 -33.78
N LEU A 324 -42.25 27.81 -34.22
CA LEU A 324 -41.94 28.15 -35.65
C LEU A 324 -41.04 29.40 -35.91
N TYR A 325 -40.17 29.29 -36.95
CA TYR A 325 -39.36 30.32 -37.68
C TYR A 325 -38.38 31.21 -36.84
N ARG A 326 -37.08 31.40 -37.21
CA ARG A 326 -36.44 32.07 -38.38
C ARG A 326 -36.67 33.60 -38.38
N GLU A 327 -35.73 34.48 -38.77
CA GLU A 327 -34.47 34.35 -39.53
C GLU A 327 -33.58 35.63 -39.45
N VAL A 328 -32.34 35.58 -39.99
CA VAL A 328 -31.62 36.71 -40.70
C VAL A 328 -31.24 37.97 -39.88
N SER A 329 -30.13 38.71 -40.10
CA SER A 329 -28.80 38.52 -40.76
C SER A 329 -27.91 39.74 -40.35
N SER A 330 -26.78 40.16 -40.92
CA SER A 330 -25.85 39.78 -42.03
C SER A 330 -24.52 40.56 -41.83
N THR A 331 -23.58 40.46 -42.79
CA THR A 331 -22.41 41.35 -42.99
C THR A 331 -21.21 41.17 -42.06
N GLU A 332 -19.95 41.23 -42.53
CA GLU A 332 -19.30 40.88 -43.83
C GLU A 332 -17.76 40.76 -43.50
N GLU A 333 -16.76 40.45 -44.35
CA GLU A 333 -16.59 40.36 -45.81
C GLU A 333 -15.94 39.01 -46.25
N ASP A 334 -16.01 38.76 -47.56
CA ASP A 334 -15.52 37.67 -48.45
C ASP A 334 -14.03 37.20 -48.32
N PHE A 335 -13.57 35.96 -48.68
CA PHE A 335 -13.67 35.12 -49.91
C PHE A 335 -12.78 35.61 -51.11
N PRO A 336 -12.46 34.84 -52.21
CA PRO A 336 -12.77 33.42 -52.56
C PRO A 336 -11.68 32.53 -53.28
N MET A 337 -11.93 31.20 -53.30
CA MET A 337 -11.78 30.20 -54.41
C MET A 337 -10.42 29.76 -55.05
N SER A 338 -10.48 28.57 -55.68
CA SER A 338 -9.45 27.91 -56.54
C SER A 338 -10.00 27.63 -57.96
N PRO A 339 -9.15 27.41 -58.99
CA PRO A 339 -9.39 26.29 -59.94
C PRO A 339 -8.11 25.63 -60.53
N MET A 340 -8.26 24.86 -61.63
CA MET A 340 -7.32 23.86 -62.20
C MET A 340 -6.59 24.25 -63.51
N VAL A 341 -5.72 23.33 -64.00
CA VAL A 341 -5.30 23.03 -65.41
C VAL A 341 -4.01 23.67 -65.96
N SER A 342 -2.98 22.85 -66.27
CA SER A 342 -2.33 22.69 -67.61
C SER A 342 -1.00 21.89 -67.61
N SER A 343 -0.61 21.40 -68.80
CA SER A 343 0.68 20.76 -69.20
C SER A 343 1.02 21.29 -70.64
N PRO A 344 2.01 20.83 -71.46
CA PRO A 344 2.99 19.73 -71.37
C PRO A 344 4.43 20.02 -71.95
N GLY A 345 5.26 18.97 -72.15
CA GLY A 345 6.42 18.94 -73.09
C GLY A 345 7.80 19.40 -72.55
N GLU A 346 8.96 19.06 -73.15
CA GLU A 346 9.32 18.03 -74.16
C GLU A 346 10.87 17.83 -74.25
N ALA A 347 11.36 16.64 -74.67
CA ALA A 347 12.76 16.29 -75.06
C ALA A 347 13.90 16.41 -73.98
N GLU A 348 15.14 15.89 -74.11
CA GLU A 348 15.90 15.15 -75.16
C GLU A 348 16.74 13.96 -74.58
N THR A 349 17.32 13.13 -75.47
CA THR A 349 18.22 11.96 -75.22
C THR A 349 19.61 12.33 -74.62
N LYS A 350 20.40 11.45 -73.95
CA LYS A 350 21.19 10.31 -74.53
C LYS A 350 22.07 9.60 -73.45
N LEU A 351 22.26 8.27 -73.57
CA LEU A 351 23.47 7.44 -73.22
C LEU A 351 24.04 7.49 -71.77
N SER A 352 24.72 6.48 -71.19
CA SER A 352 24.94 5.02 -71.40
C SER A 352 25.80 4.53 -70.19
N ASN A 353 25.71 3.33 -69.59
CA ASN A 353 25.62 1.97 -70.13
C ASN A 353 25.08 0.96 -69.08
N HIS A 354 24.55 -0.17 -69.59
CA HIS A 354 24.69 -1.59 -69.16
C HIS A 354 25.36 -1.97 -67.81
N SER A 355 24.96 -3.05 -67.10
CA SER A 355 23.92 -4.08 -67.39
C SER A 355 23.69 -5.05 -66.21
N GLU A 356 22.48 -5.65 -66.16
CA GLU A 356 22.16 -7.07 -65.80
C GLU A 356 22.58 -7.67 -64.41
N GLU A 357 21.78 -8.51 -63.74
CA GLU A 357 20.36 -8.88 -63.88
C GLU A 357 19.81 -9.55 -62.58
N ALA A 358 18.48 -9.79 -62.51
CA ALA A 358 17.74 -10.82 -61.75
C ALA A 358 18.08 -11.10 -60.26
N SER A 359 17.19 -11.01 -59.25
CA SER A 359 15.84 -11.60 -59.03
C SER A 359 15.77 -13.14 -59.20
N GLY A 360 15.25 -13.96 -58.28
CA GLY A 360 14.69 -13.73 -56.94
C GLY A 360 13.81 -14.91 -56.49
N ASN A 361 13.41 -14.92 -55.21
CA ASN A 361 12.34 -15.75 -54.59
C ASN A 361 12.48 -17.29 -54.42
N GLN A 362 12.15 -17.71 -53.18
CA GLN A 362 11.29 -18.85 -52.77
C GLN A 362 11.80 -20.31 -52.53
N THR A 363 11.06 -20.94 -51.60
CA THR A 363 10.78 -22.39 -51.36
C THR A 363 11.84 -23.36 -50.78
N ALA A 364 11.77 -23.50 -49.45
CA ALA A 364 11.26 -24.67 -48.70
C ALA A 364 11.95 -26.07 -48.68
N ALA A 365 12.02 -26.61 -47.45
CA ALA A 365 12.10 -28.04 -47.03
C ALA A 365 13.38 -28.85 -47.34
N GLY A 366 13.66 -29.95 -46.61
CA GLY A 366 14.66 -30.93 -47.07
C GLY A 366 15.45 -31.87 -46.14
N ARG A 367 15.25 -31.87 -44.81
CA ARG A 367 15.52 -32.98 -43.83
C ARG A 367 16.64 -34.07 -44.10
N VAL A 368 17.47 -34.32 -43.07
CA VAL A 368 18.35 -35.51 -42.86
C VAL A 368 19.73 -35.52 -43.57
N GLY A 369 20.81 -35.79 -42.80
CA GLY A 369 22.10 -36.23 -43.37
C GLY A 369 23.36 -35.90 -42.55
N GLY A 370 23.94 -36.92 -41.91
CA GLY A 370 25.33 -36.98 -41.43
C GLY A 370 25.76 -38.46 -41.35
N PRO A 371 26.99 -38.84 -40.97
CA PRO A 371 28.10 -38.02 -40.44
C PRO A 371 29.47 -38.31 -41.16
N VAL A 372 30.60 -38.02 -40.49
CA VAL A 372 32.01 -38.36 -40.86
C VAL A 372 32.61 -37.51 -42.00
N GLY A 373 33.86 -37.01 -41.95
CA GLY A 373 34.88 -37.03 -40.89
C GLY A 373 36.24 -36.46 -41.38
N PHE A 374 37.29 -36.61 -40.56
CA PHE A 374 38.66 -36.03 -40.67
C PHE A 374 38.76 -34.49 -40.44
N GLY A 375 39.74 -33.98 -39.68
CA GLY A 375 40.62 -34.65 -38.71
C GLY A 375 41.93 -33.91 -38.34
N SER A 376 42.50 -34.24 -37.17
CA SER A 376 43.94 -34.15 -36.79
C SER A 376 44.62 -32.75 -36.69
N GLN A 377 45.65 -32.46 -35.87
CA GLN A 377 46.41 -33.10 -34.75
C GLN A 377 47.39 -32.03 -34.15
N LEU A 378 48.04 -32.06 -32.96
CA LEU A 378 48.07 -32.85 -31.70
C LEU A 378 47.85 -31.83 -30.51
N SER A 379 48.23 -31.89 -29.21
CA SER A 379 49.16 -32.65 -28.33
C SER A 379 50.68 -32.40 -28.58
N ALA A 380 51.62 -32.55 -27.63
CA ALA A 380 51.67 -32.64 -26.15
C ALA A 380 53.05 -32.07 -25.68
N GLY A 381 53.54 -32.08 -24.43
CA GLY A 381 53.19 -32.69 -23.13
C GLY A 381 54.09 -32.09 -22.01
N TYR A 382 54.53 -32.78 -20.95
CA TYR A 382 54.38 -34.19 -20.55
C TYR A 382 54.86 -34.42 -19.08
N GLU A 383 54.31 -35.43 -18.38
CA GLU A 383 54.73 -36.16 -17.14
C GLU A 383 55.31 -35.44 -15.87
N SER A 384 55.16 -35.85 -14.59
CA SER A 384 54.61 -37.03 -13.85
C SER A 384 55.58 -38.13 -13.37
N VAL A 385 55.88 -38.18 -12.04
CA VAL A 385 56.23 -39.32 -11.13
C VAL A 385 56.45 -38.74 -9.69
N ASP A 386 56.35 -39.42 -8.53
CA ASP A 386 56.06 -40.83 -8.17
C ASP A 386 55.39 -40.98 -6.76
N SER A 387 55.13 -42.23 -6.28
CA SER A 387 54.48 -42.59 -4.97
C SER A 387 55.50 -43.22 -3.95
N PRO A 388 55.25 -44.14 -2.94
CA PRO A 388 54.02 -44.79 -2.37
C PRO A 388 54.01 -45.14 -0.82
N THR A 389 53.03 -45.95 -0.35
CA THR A 389 52.94 -46.81 0.90
C THR A 389 52.86 -46.15 2.31
N GLY A 390 52.30 -46.71 3.40
CA GLY A 390 51.50 -47.95 3.74
C GLY A 390 51.13 -47.94 5.27
N SER A 391 49.93 -48.31 5.78
CA SER A 391 49.33 -49.63 6.11
C SER A 391 49.54 -50.19 7.56
N GLU A 392 48.45 -50.58 8.26
CA GLU A 392 48.34 -51.41 9.52
C GLU A 392 48.80 -50.81 10.89
N THR A 393 48.35 -51.18 12.12
CA THR A 393 47.40 -52.20 12.67
C THR A 393 46.80 -51.85 14.07
N SER A 394 45.54 -52.24 14.32
CA SER A 394 44.86 -52.93 15.48
C SER A 394 45.21 -52.78 17.00
N LEU A 395 44.16 -53.04 17.84
CA LEU A 395 44.10 -53.38 19.30
C LEU A 395 44.28 -52.21 20.32
N THR A 396 43.68 -52.18 21.54
CA THR A 396 42.94 -53.17 22.38
C THR A 396 41.65 -52.62 23.08
N GLN A 397 40.72 -53.54 23.40
CA GLN A 397 39.82 -53.69 24.59
C GLN A 397 39.68 -52.53 25.63
N HIS A 398 38.52 -52.30 26.28
CA HIS A 398 37.65 -53.28 26.98
C HIS A 398 36.13 -53.01 26.90
N SER A 399 35.35 -54.00 27.37
CA SER A 399 33.88 -54.11 27.35
C SER A 399 33.24 -54.19 28.75
N ASN A 400 31.94 -54.51 28.79
CA ASN A 400 31.06 -54.80 29.93
C ASN A 400 30.37 -53.54 30.51
N ASP A 401 29.05 -53.33 30.35
CA ASP A 401 27.87 -54.16 30.68
C ASP A 401 27.49 -54.12 32.16
N THR A 402 26.29 -53.59 32.48
CA THR A 402 25.18 -54.38 33.04
C THR A 402 23.88 -53.56 33.10
N ASP A 403 22.76 -54.25 33.32
CA ASP A 403 21.40 -53.81 32.97
C ASP A 403 20.45 -53.81 34.20
N SER A 404 19.20 -53.40 34.00
CA SER A 404 17.99 -53.84 34.72
C SER A 404 17.58 -53.30 36.13
N THR A 405 16.47 -52.54 36.13
CA THR A 405 15.21 -52.72 36.91
C THR A 405 15.10 -52.66 38.47
N THR A 406 14.22 -51.75 38.91
CA THR A 406 13.15 -51.86 39.97
C THR A 406 13.45 -52.15 41.45
N ASP A 407 13.15 -51.14 42.31
CA ASP A 407 12.31 -51.14 43.56
C ASP A 407 12.58 -52.13 44.74
N PRO A 408 12.00 -51.96 45.97
CA PRO A 408 11.20 -50.84 46.54
C PRO A 408 11.50 -50.41 48.02
N HIS A 409 10.83 -49.31 48.45
CA HIS A 409 10.30 -48.99 49.82
C HIS A 409 11.17 -48.71 51.10
N GLU A 410 10.65 -47.74 51.88
CA GLU A 410 10.61 -47.58 53.38
C GLU A 410 11.78 -47.06 54.29
N ASP A 411 11.70 -45.76 54.64
CA ASP A 411 11.33 -45.19 55.98
C ASP A 411 12.36 -44.92 57.17
N LYS A 412 12.05 -43.84 57.93
CA LYS A 412 12.47 -43.43 59.33
C LYS A 412 13.86 -42.85 59.73
N ALA A 413 13.89 -41.52 59.93
CA ALA A 413 14.01 -40.77 61.23
C ALA A 413 15.33 -40.56 62.08
N ALA A 414 15.80 -39.28 62.10
CA ALA A 414 15.92 -38.35 63.27
C ALA A 414 17.15 -38.25 64.25
N LEU A 415 17.19 -37.12 65.00
CA LEU A 415 18.02 -36.66 66.16
C LEU A 415 19.44 -36.02 65.94
N VAL A 416 20.03 -35.14 66.82
CA VAL A 416 19.52 -33.98 67.64
C VAL A 416 20.62 -33.13 68.40
N THR A 417 20.55 -31.78 68.38
CA THR A 417 21.14 -30.76 69.35
C THR A 417 22.69 -30.57 69.48
N LYS A 418 23.31 -29.55 70.15
CA LYS A 418 22.86 -28.39 71.02
C LYS A 418 23.88 -27.23 71.20
N GLY A 419 23.41 -25.97 71.33
CA GLY A 419 23.94 -24.94 72.28
C GLY A 419 25.10 -23.98 71.86
N THR A 420 25.37 -22.82 72.51
CA THR A 420 24.67 -22.09 73.63
C THR A 420 25.10 -20.59 73.79
N ARG A 421 24.14 -19.62 73.70
CA ARG A 421 24.07 -18.27 74.39
C ARG A 421 25.20 -17.21 74.18
N THR A 422 25.07 -15.88 74.39
CA THR A 422 24.01 -14.83 74.64
C THR A 422 24.69 -13.44 74.58
N ALA A 423 24.05 -12.25 74.53
CA ALA A 423 22.78 -11.71 74.00
C ALA A 423 22.68 -10.21 74.39
N GLY A 424 21.90 -9.37 73.68
CA GLY A 424 21.74 -7.93 74.02
C GLY A 424 20.57 -7.23 73.32
N SER A 425 19.68 -6.61 74.10
CA SER A 425 18.44 -5.87 73.72
C SER A 425 18.65 -4.73 72.68
N ARG A 426 17.70 -4.32 71.80
CA ARG A 426 16.24 -4.58 71.68
C ARG A 426 15.77 -4.78 70.23
N HIS A 427 14.75 -5.62 70.12
CA HIS A 427 13.64 -5.70 69.15
C HIS A 427 13.20 -4.41 68.42
N THR A 428 12.49 -4.47 67.28
CA THR A 428 11.80 -5.62 66.64
C THR A 428 12.26 -5.88 65.20
N GLN A 429 12.38 -7.15 64.82
CA GLN A 429 12.56 -7.59 63.43
C GLN A 429 11.29 -8.32 62.96
N ASN A 430 11.05 -8.31 61.66
CA ASN A 430 10.57 -9.50 60.95
C ASN A 430 11.23 -9.51 59.57
N GLY A 431 12.08 -10.51 59.34
CA GLY A 431 12.80 -10.72 58.10
C GLY A 431 12.81 -12.20 57.76
N LEU A 432 12.75 -12.45 56.45
CA LEU A 432 13.02 -13.66 55.67
C LEU A 432 13.93 -14.71 56.39
N ASP A 433 13.76 -16.02 56.19
CA ASP A 433 13.92 -16.58 54.84
C ASP A 433 13.29 -17.96 54.52
N SER A 434 13.18 -18.22 53.22
CA SER A 434 13.17 -19.49 52.47
C SER A 434 12.66 -20.79 53.12
N SER A 435 11.51 -21.29 52.65
CA SER A 435 11.35 -22.64 52.03
C SER A 435 9.88 -22.95 51.67
N MET A 436 9.67 -23.89 50.71
CA MET A 436 8.38 -24.32 50.12
C MET A 436 7.67 -23.26 49.23
N SER A 437 7.07 -23.58 48.07
CA SER A 437 7.16 -24.76 47.18
C SER A 437 6.48 -24.43 45.85
N ASP A 438 7.13 -24.65 44.70
CA ASP A 438 6.69 -24.14 43.38
C ASP A 438 5.37 -24.69 42.83
N GLU A 439 4.92 -25.87 43.26
CA GLU A 439 3.72 -26.53 42.73
C GLU A 439 2.43 -25.69 42.92
N ARG A 440 2.36 -24.87 43.97
CA ARG A 440 1.17 -24.03 44.24
C ARG A 440 0.99 -22.90 43.22
N SER A 441 2.08 -22.41 42.64
CA SER A 441 2.05 -21.37 41.59
C SER A 441 1.45 -21.91 40.29
N ALA A 442 1.81 -23.14 39.92
CA ALA A 442 1.31 -23.80 38.71
C ALA A 442 -0.21 -24.06 38.80
N VAL A 443 -0.69 -24.57 39.93
CA VAL A 443 -2.13 -24.82 40.15
C VAL A 443 -2.94 -23.52 40.11
N TRP A 444 -2.47 -22.45 40.76
CA TRP A 444 -3.17 -21.16 40.76
C TRP A 444 -3.29 -20.52 39.36
N ILE A 445 -2.26 -20.72 38.51
CA ILE A 445 -2.30 -20.30 37.11
C ILE A 445 -3.30 -21.17 36.31
N TYR A 446 -3.30 -22.49 36.52
CA TYR A 446 -4.24 -23.40 35.86
C TYR A 446 -5.71 -23.08 36.22
N ASP A 447 -6.00 -22.87 37.50
CA ASP A 447 -7.35 -22.49 37.97
C ASP A 447 -7.80 -21.15 37.37
N ARG A 448 -6.90 -20.16 37.23
CA ARG A 448 -7.22 -18.90 36.55
C ARG A 448 -7.46 -19.05 35.05
N ILE A 449 -6.70 -19.91 34.37
CA ILE A 449 -6.92 -20.22 32.95
C ILE A 449 -8.25 -20.96 32.77
N ALA A 450 -8.56 -21.94 33.64
CA ALA A 450 -9.83 -22.65 33.64
C ALA A 450 -11.02 -21.72 33.94
N ALA A 451 -10.89 -20.82 34.91
CA ALA A 451 -11.91 -19.81 35.22
C ALA A 451 -12.11 -18.81 34.07
N ALA A 452 -11.04 -18.39 33.39
CA ALA A 452 -11.13 -17.53 32.20
C ALA A 452 -11.80 -18.25 31.02
N ALA A 453 -11.47 -19.52 30.79
CA ALA A 453 -12.13 -20.35 29.77
C ALA A 453 -13.62 -20.58 30.10
N ALA A 454 -13.96 -20.82 31.37
CA ALA A 454 -15.34 -20.94 31.83
C ALA A 454 -16.12 -19.62 31.69
N ALA A 455 -15.49 -18.48 31.99
CA ALA A 455 -16.08 -17.15 31.79
C ALA A 455 -16.30 -16.84 30.30
N ALA A 456 -15.36 -17.20 29.42
CA ALA A 456 -15.51 -17.07 27.97
C ALA A 456 -16.64 -17.98 27.43
N ALA A 457 -16.74 -19.22 27.91
CA ALA A 457 -17.83 -20.15 27.56
C ALA A 457 -19.19 -19.65 28.08
N ALA A 458 -19.25 -19.07 29.28
CA ALA A 458 -20.44 -18.45 29.84
C ALA A 458 -20.84 -17.19 29.05
N CYS A 459 -19.89 -16.35 28.65
CA CYS A 459 -20.11 -15.19 27.77
C CYS A 459 -20.66 -15.63 26.40
N SER A 460 -20.07 -16.66 25.79
CA SER A 460 -20.55 -17.25 24.53
C SER A 460 -21.98 -17.83 24.65
N LYS A 461 -22.32 -18.46 25.78
CA LYS A 461 -23.70 -18.87 26.07
C LYS A 461 -24.65 -17.68 26.28
N ARG A 462 -24.18 -16.60 26.89
CA ARG A 462 -25.00 -15.39 27.14
C ARG A 462 -25.31 -14.64 25.84
N LEU A 463 -24.33 -14.53 24.93
CA LEU A 463 -24.48 -14.01 23.57
C LEU A 463 -25.42 -14.86 22.68
N LYS A 464 -25.58 -16.15 22.99
CA LYS A 464 -26.53 -17.03 22.28
C LYS A 464 -27.96 -16.98 22.84
N ASN A 465 -28.17 -16.36 24.01
CA ASN A 465 -29.47 -16.24 24.67
C ASN A 465 -29.97 -14.78 24.78
N SER A 466 -29.24 -13.81 24.23
CA SER A 466 -29.68 -12.42 24.16
C SER A 466 -30.70 -12.24 23.02
N ASN A 467 -31.99 -12.28 23.36
CA ASN A 467 -33.09 -11.75 22.52
C ASN A 467 -33.03 -10.21 22.41
N GLN A 468 -31.89 -9.68 21.97
CA GLN A 468 -31.90 -8.39 21.29
C GLN A 468 -32.46 -8.64 19.88
N PRO A 469 -33.29 -7.73 19.32
CA PRO A 469 -33.57 -7.79 17.90
C PRO A 469 -32.23 -7.69 17.15
N PRO A 470 -32.01 -8.49 16.08
CA PRO A 470 -30.79 -8.35 15.30
C PRO A 470 -30.72 -6.92 14.77
N VAL A 471 -29.57 -6.26 14.93
CA VAL A 471 -29.24 -5.09 14.11
C VAL A 471 -29.40 -5.54 12.68
N ASN A 472 -30.26 -4.87 11.92
CA ASN A 472 -30.68 -5.31 10.59
C ASN A 472 -29.58 -5.02 9.55
N MET A 473 -28.43 -5.67 9.73
CA MET A 473 -27.34 -5.77 8.76
C MET A 473 -27.96 -6.16 7.42
N ASN A 474 -27.85 -5.27 6.44
CA ASN A 474 -28.64 -5.38 5.22
C ASN A 474 -28.28 -6.70 4.53
N THR A 475 -29.26 -7.61 4.39
CA THR A 475 -29.02 -9.01 3.95
C THR A 475 -28.75 -9.14 2.45
N GLU A 476 -28.52 -8.01 1.79
CA GLU A 476 -28.30 -7.88 0.37
C GLU A 476 -26.88 -8.33 -0.02
N PRO A 477 -26.72 -9.28 -0.96
CA PRO A 477 -25.40 -9.70 -1.40
C PRO A 477 -24.66 -8.59 -2.16
N VAL A 478 -23.34 -8.52 -1.96
CA VAL A 478 -22.45 -7.72 -2.81
C VAL A 478 -22.03 -8.54 -4.02
N VAL A 479 -22.06 -7.92 -5.20
CA VAL A 479 -21.72 -8.54 -6.47
C VAL A 479 -20.56 -7.82 -7.16
N ILE A 480 -19.72 -8.61 -7.82
CA ILE A 480 -18.67 -8.14 -8.73
C ILE A 480 -19.27 -8.13 -10.14
N VAL A 481 -19.39 -6.95 -10.75
CA VAL A 481 -19.98 -6.81 -12.10
C VAL A 481 -18.94 -6.69 -13.21
N SER A 482 -17.70 -6.36 -12.87
CA SER A 482 -16.60 -6.18 -13.81
C SER A 482 -15.27 -6.41 -13.12
N ALA A 483 -14.30 -6.99 -13.82
CA ALA A 483 -12.99 -7.38 -13.30
C ALA A 483 -11.96 -7.40 -14.44
N ALA A 484 -10.86 -6.63 -14.30
CA ALA A 484 -9.78 -6.56 -15.30
C ALA A 484 -8.43 -6.19 -14.67
N ARG A 485 -7.34 -6.43 -15.41
CA ARG A 485 -5.95 -6.19 -14.99
C ARG A 485 -5.06 -5.72 -16.13
N THR A 486 -3.95 -5.07 -15.82
CA THR A 486 -2.85 -4.90 -16.78
C THR A 486 -2.23 -6.27 -17.10
N PRO A 487 -1.42 -6.41 -18.17
CA PRO A 487 -0.36 -7.41 -18.17
C PRO A 487 0.55 -7.21 -16.95
N ILE A 488 1.27 -8.25 -16.55
CA ILE A 488 2.27 -8.20 -15.48
C ILE A 488 3.66 -8.00 -16.12
N GLY A 489 4.31 -6.90 -15.78
CA GLY A 489 5.67 -6.58 -16.20
C GLY A 489 6.70 -7.27 -15.30
N SER A 490 7.86 -7.59 -15.85
CA SER A 490 9.04 -8.04 -15.09
C SER A 490 9.75 -6.84 -14.43
N LEU A 491 10.52 -7.08 -13.37
CA LEU A 491 11.41 -6.07 -12.79
C LEU A 491 12.31 -5.44 -13.87
N SER A 492 12.26 -4.12 -13.99
CA SER A 492 12.92 -3.31 -15.04
C SER A 492 12.53 -3.70 -16.49
N GLY A 493 11.40 -4.39 -16.66
CA GLY A 493 10.84 -4.82 -17.94
C GLY A 493 9.83 -3.82 -18.53
N ALA A 494 8.87 -4.34 -19.29
CA ALA A 494 8.01 -3.59 -20.19
C ALA A 494 7.18 -2.46 -19.55
N LEU A 495 6.84 -2.53 -18.26
CA LEU A 495 6.02 -1.53 -17.57
C LEU A 495 6.82 -0.55 -16.69
N SER A 496 8.13 -0.76 -16.53
CA SER A 496 8.97 -0.03 -15.56
C SER A 496 9.02 1.50 -15.73
N THR A 497 8.73 2.01 -16.92
CA THR A 497 8.67 3.45 -17.20
C THR A 497 7.33 4.10 -16.86
N VAL A 498 6.26 3.32 -16.60
CA VAL A 498 4.91 3.84 -16.37
C VAL A 498 4.65 4.03 -14.87
N PRO A 499 4.18 5.21 -14.42
CA PRO A 499 3.78 5.42 -13.03
C PRO A 499 2.69 4.44 -12.54
N VAL A 500 2.77 4.03 -11.27
CA VAL A 500 1.82 3.06 -10.68
C VAL A 500 0.36 3.55 -10.72
N HIS A 501 0.14 4.87 -10.58
CA HIS A 501 -1.18 5.47 -10.71
C HIS A 501 -1.70 5.47 -12.17
N ASP A 502 -0.82 5.52 -13.17
CA ASP A 502 -1.22 5.46 -14.58
C ASP A 502 -1.59 4.02 -14.98
N LEU A 503 -0.80 3.02 -14.56
CA LEU A 503 -1.15 1.59 -14.67
C LEU A 503 -2.53 1.31 -14.05
N CYS A 504 -2.80 1.92 -12.90
CA CYS A 504 -4.05 1.80 -12.17
C CYS A 504 -5.21 2.55 -12.87
N SER A 505 -4.97 3.74 -13.40
CA SER A 505 -6.02 4.52 -14.10
C SER A 505 -6.56 3.81 -15.35
N VAL A 506 -5.69 3.10 -16.08
CA VAL A 506 -6.06 2.27 -17.24
C VAL A 506 -7.08 1.21 -16.84
N VAL A 507 -6.81 0.44 -15.78
CA VAL A 507 -7.74 -0.63 -15.35
C VAL A 507 -9.00 -0.09 -14.69
N ILE A 508 -8.94 1.00 -13.92
CA ILE A 508 -10.14 1.65 -13.34
C ILE A 508 -11.09 2.10 -14.46
N LYS A 509 -10.57 2.79 -15.48
CA LYS A 509 -11.35 3.28 -16.61
C LYS A 509 -11.99 2.13 -17.41
N ASP A 510 -11.22 1.07 -17.64
CA ASP A 510 -11.68 -0.10 -18.38
C ASP A 510 -12.76 -0.89 -17.61
N VAL A 511 -12.60 -1.15 -16.31
CA VAL A 511 -13.63 -1.89 -15.56
C VAL A 511 -14.95 -1.13 -15.45
N LEU A 512 -14.92 0.20 -15.33
CA LEU A 512 -16.11 1.05 -15.38
C LEU A 512 -16.78 1.00 -16.75
N THR A 513 -15.98 1.09 -17.82
CA THR A 513 -16.47 1.00 -19.22
C THR A 513 -17.17 -0.35 -19.47
N ARG A 514 -16.57 -1.46 -19.04
CA ARG A 514 -17.17 -2.81 -19.12
C ARG A 514 -18.44 -2.96 -18.29
N ALA A 515 -18.51 -2.32 -17.12
CA ALA A 515 -19.68 -2.35 -16.24
C ALA A 515 -20.84 -1.46 -16.74
N GLY A 516 -20.60 -0.57 -17.71
CA GLY A 516 -21.58 0.45 -18.10
C GLY A 516 -21.83 1.50 -17.01
N VAL A 517 -20.91 1.65 -16.05
CA VAL A 517 -21.02 2.59 -14.92
C VAL A 517 -20.31 3.89 -15.28
N ARG A 518 -20.96 5.03 -15.03
CA ARG A 518 -20.36 6.34 -15.30
C ARG A 518 -19.44 6.78 -14.16
N PRO A 519 -18.34 7.50 -14.40
CA PRO A 519 -17.38 7.86 -13.35
C PRO A 519 -17.98 8.67 -12.19
N GLU A 520 -19.02 9.48 -12.46
CA GLU A 520 -19.78 10.24 -11.46
C GLU A 520 -20.75 9.41 -10.59
N GLU A 521 -20.93 8.12 -10.90
CA GLU A 521 -21.79 7.20 -10.14
C GLU A 521 -21.00 6.34 -9.12
N VAL A 522 -19.66 6.46 -9.12
CA VAL A 522 -18.78 5.77 -8.16
C VAL A 522 -18.88 6.46 -6.80
N SER A 523 -19.18 5.70 -5.75
CA SER A 523 -19.25 6.17 -4.37
C SER A 523 -17.85 6.34 -3.75
N GLU A 524 -16.94 5.41 -3.99
CA GLU A 524 -15.54 5.52 -3.57
C GLU A 524 -14.59 4.62 -4.40
N VAL A 525 -13.27 4.85 -4.26
CA VAL A 525 -12.22 4.01 -4.86
C VAL A 525 -11.24 3.54 -3.78
N ILE A 526 -11.03 2.22 -3.68
CA ILE A 526 -10.17 1.57 -2.66
C ILE A 526 -9.10 0.73 -3.34
N MET A 527 -7.83 1.16 -3.30
CA MET A 527 -6.72 0.43 -3.96
C MET A 527 -5.66 -0.07 -2.98
N GLY A 528 -5.37 -1.38 -3.05
CA GLY A 528 -4.23 -1.99 -2.40
C GLY A 528 -2.91 -1.52 -3.02
N HIS A 529 -1.96 -1.05 -2.20
CA HIS A 529 -0.66 -0.54 -2.67
C HIS A 529 0.35 -0.59 -1.51
N VAL A 530 1.55 -1.13 -1.74
CA VAL A 530 2.56 -1.31 -0.68
C VAL A 530 3.69 -0.29 -0.79
N LEU A 531 4.35 -0.16 -1.95
CA LEU A 531 5.58 0.61 -2.12
C LEU A 531 5.30 2.09 -2.43
N THR A 532 4.56 2.71 -1.50
CA THR A 532 4.07 4.09 -1.56
C THR A 532 5.18 5.17 -1.52
N ALA A 533 6.43 4.79 -1.20
CA ALA A 533 7.56 5.71 -1.09
C ALA A 533 7.79 6.49 -2.39
N GLY A 534 7.83 7.82 -2.29
CA GLY A 534 8.06 8.73 -3.43
C GLY A 534 6.87 8.93 -4.38
N GLN A 535 5.77 8.18 -4.25
CA GLN A 535 4.65 8.17 -5.22
C GLN A 535 3.68 9.37 -5.08
N GLY A 536 4.08 10.45 -4.40
CA GLY A 536 3.23 11.62 -4.14
C GLY A 536 2.12 11.39 -3.10
N GLN A 537 1.21 12.36 -2.97
CA GLN A 537 0.08 12.26 -2.04
C GLN A 537 -0.99 11.29 -2.57
N ASN A 538 -1.36 10.28 -1.78
CA ASN A 538 -2.46 9.33 -2.06
C ASN A 538 -2.51 8.83 -3.54
N PRO A 539 -1.66 7.85 -3.91
CA PRO A 539 -1.63 7.33 -5.29
C PRO A 539 -2.95 6.75 -5.78
N ALA A 540 -3.82 6.25 -4.89
CA ALA A 540 -5.15 5.77 -5.26
C ALA A 540 -6.05 6.92 -5.74
N ARG A 541 -5.93 8.10 -5.12
CA ARG A 541 -6.58 9.33 -5.60
C ARG A 541 -6.03 9.81 -6.94
N GLN A 542 -4.71 9.73 -7.14
CA GLN A 542 -4.09 10.06 -8.43
C GLN A 542 -4.67 9.17 -9.55
N ALA A 543 -4.72 7.84 -9.33
CA ALA A 543 -5.28 6.88 -10.27
C ALA A 543 -6.78 7.09 -10.55
N SER A 544 -7.57 7.34 -9.50
CA SER A 544 -9.00 7.66 -9.57
C SER A 544 -9.26 8.87 -10.49
N VAL A 545 -8.56 9.98 -10.25
CA VAL A 545 -8.72 11.21 -11.06
C VAL A 545 -8.22 11.00 -12.49
N ALA A 546 -7.08 10.33 -12.69
CA ALA A 546 -6.54 10.03 -14.02
C ALA A 546 -7.45 9.11 -14.85
N ALA A 547 -8.26 8.26 -14.20
CA ALA A 547 -9.27 7.43 -14.87
C ALA A 547 -10.52 8.23 -15.32
N GLY A 548 -10.66 9.49 -14.87
CA GLY A 548 -11.81 10.36 -15.15
C GLY A 548 -12.88 10.39 -14.05
N ILE A 549 -12.62 9.82 -12.86
CA ILE A 549 -13.54 9.91 -11.72
C ILE A 549 -13.46 11.32 -11.11
N PRO A 550 -14.61 12.01 -10.89
CA PRO A 550 -14.59 13.42 -10.51
C PRO A 550 -14.10 13.67 -9.08
N TYR A 551 -13.64 14.90 -8.82
CA TYR A 551 -13.09 15.31 -7.53
C TYR A 551 -14.06 15.21 -6.35
N SER A 552 -15.37 15.05 -6.57
CA SER A 552 -16.36 14.79 -5.51
C SER A 552 -16.22 13.40 -4.88
N VAL A 553 -15.71 12.41 -5.62
CA VAL A 553 -15.63 11.01 -5.16
C VAL A 553 -14.40 10.82 -4.26
N PRO A 554 -14.52 10.25 -3.04
CA PRO A 554 -13.37 9.86 -2.22
C PRO A 554 -12.59 8.70 -2.84
N ALA A 555 -11.26 8.72 -2.68
CA ALA A 555 -10.39 7.62 -3.09
C ALA A 555 -9.21 7.48 -2.14
N TRP A 556 -8.88 6.24 -1.75
CA TRP A 556 -7.89 5.96 -0.71
C TRP A 556 -7.21 4.60 -0.93
N SER A 557 -6.12 4.37 -0.20
CA SER A 557 -5.30 3.16 -0.31
C SER A 557 -5.22 2.37 0.99
N CYS A 558 -5.33 1.05 0.91
CA CYS A 558 -5.11 0.14 2.03
C CYS A 558 -3.80 -0.65 1.86
N GLN A 559 -3.11 -0.95 2.96
CA GLN A 559 -1.89 -1.76 2.97
C GLN A 559 -2.10 -2.98 3.87
N MET A 560 -1.94 -4.17 3.30
CA MET A 560 -1.91 -5.48 3.96
C MET A 560 -0.94 -6.42 3.21
N VAL A 561 0.26 -5.90 2.89
CA VAL A 561 1.31 -6.45 2.03
C VAL A 561 0.73 -7.15 0.79
N CYS A 562 1.03 -8.43 0.55
CA CYS A 562 0.54 -9.22 -0.60
C CYS A 562 -1.00 -9.32 -0.66
N GLY A 563 -1.69 -9.19 0.48
CA GLY A 563 -3.13 -9.25 0.60
C GLY A 563 -3.86 -7.94 0.26
N SER A 564 -3.13 -6.82 0.09
CA SER A 564 -3.71 -5.48 -0.06
C SER A 564 -4.81 -5.42 -1.12
N GLY A 565 -4.55 -5.95 -2.32
CA GLY A 565 -5.49 -5.92 -3.44
C GLY A 565 -6.72 -6.83 -3.30
N LEU A 566 -6.73 -7.78 -2.36
CA LEU A 566 -7.95 -8.54 -2.01
C LEU A 566 -8.67 -7.88 -0.81
N LYS A 567 -7.91 -7.30 0.12
CA LYS A 567 -8.45 -6.61 1.29
C LYS A 567 -9.25 -5.37 0.91
N SER A 568 -8.86 -4.64 -0.14
CA SER A 568 -9.66 -3.56 -0.73
C SER A 568 -11.03 -4.02 -1.21
N VAL A 569 -11.12 -5.21 -1.84
CA VAL A 569 -12.39 -5.80 -2.30
C VAL A 569 -13.27 -6.18 -1.11
N CYS A 570 -12.68 -6.73 -0.03
CA CYS A 570 -13.40 -6.91 1.23
C CYS A 570 -13.90 -5.57 1.80
N LEU A 571 -13.09 -4.51 1.79
CA LEU A 571 -13.44 -3.21 2.35
C LEU A 571 -14.58 -2.54 1.57
N GLY A 572 -14.55 -2.61 0.23
CA GLY A 572 -15.64 -2.10 -0.62
C GLY A 572 -16.93 -2.91 -0.47
N ALA A 573 -16.83 -4.22 -0.25
CA ALA A 573 -17.99 -5.03 0.11
C ALA A 573 -18.54 -4.64 1.50
N GLN A 574 -17.68 -4.25 2.45
CA GLN A 574 -18.10 -3.81 3.79
C GLN A 574 -18.82 -2.45 3.75
N SER A 575 -18.34 -1.46 2.99
CA SER A 575 -19.03 -0.16 2.88
C SER A 575 -20.37 -0.26 2.13
N ILE A 576 -20.49 -1.16 1.14
CA ILE A 576 -21.79 -1.48 0.51
C ILE A 576 -22.75 -2.17 1.49
N GLN A 577 -22.27 -3.12 2.32
CA GLN A 577 -23.11 -3.82 3.30
C GLN A 577 -23.59 -2.94 4.46
N VAL A 578 -22.80 -1.93 4.85
CA VAL A 578 -23.19 -0.92 5.85
C VAL A 578 -24.13 0.13 5.26
N GLY A 579 -24.08 0.35 3.94
CA GLY A 579 -24.92 1.31 3.21
C GLY A 579 -24.26 2.67 2.96
N ASP A 580 -22.97 2.82 3.30
CA ASP A 580 -22.20 4.05 3.06
C ASP A 580 -21.89 4.27 1.57
N SER A 581 -21.75 3.18 0.80
CA SER A 581 -21.41 3.19 -0.62
C SER A 581 -22.40 2.37 -1.45
N THR A 582 -22.67 2.79 -2.69
CA THR A 582 -23.56 2.09 -3.63
C THR A 582 -22.79 1.38 -4.75
N VAL A 583 -21.75 2.03 -5.28
CA VAL A 583 -20.85 1.47 -6.30
C VAL A 583 -19.40 1.76 -5.91
N VAL A 584 -18.58 0.73 -5.76
CA VAL A 584 -17.18 0.87 -5.31
C VAL A 584 -16.24 0.31 -6.37
N VAL A 585 -15.20 1.07 -6.73
CA VAL A 585 -14.07 0.51 -7.49
C VAL A 585 -13.03 0.02 -6.50
N ALA A 586 -12.77 -1.29 -6.49
CA ALA A 586 -11.85 -1.93 -5.55
C ALA A 586 -10.80 -2.77 -6.29
N GLY A 587 -9.56 -2.74 -5.84
CA GLY A 587 -8.52 -3.59 -6.41
C GLY A 587 -7.14 -3.31 -5.83
N GLY A 588 -6.08 -3.41 -6.64
CA GLY A 588 -4.72 -3.10 -6.21
C GLY A 588 -3.76 -2.79 -7.35
N MET A 589 -2.67 -2.11 -7.02
CA MET A 589 -1.63 -1.65 -7.93
C MET A 589 -0.26 -1.74 -7.25
N GLU A 590 0.77 -2.00 -8.04
CA GLU A 590 2.16 -1.97 -7.56
C GLU A 590 3.11 -1.67 -8.73
N SER A 591 4.18 -0.92 -8.48
CA SER A 591 5.32 -0.88 -9.40
C SER A 591 6.62 -1.03 -8.63
N MET A 592 7.06 -2.28 -8.49
CA MET A 592 8.29 -2.62 -7.77
C MET A 592 9.53 -2.15 -8.53
N SER A 593 9.47 -2.00 -9.86
CA SER A 593 10.55 -1.39 -10.67
C SER A 593 10.74 0.11 -10.42
N ARG A 594 9.78 0.79 -9.79
CA ARG A 594 9.77 2.24 -9.54
C ARG A 594 9.89 2.61 -8.07
N ALA A 595 10.16 1.63 -7.22
CA ALA A 595 10.41 1.82 -5.80
C ALA A 595 11.77 2.52 -5.58
N PRO A 596 11.83 3.63 -4.82
CA PRO A 596 13.08 4.34 -4.58
C PRO A 596 13.96 3.63 -3.55
N HIS A 597 15.27 3.84 -3.62
CA HIS A 597 16.11 3.62 -2.44
C HIS A 597 15.90 4.76 -1.43
N THR A 598 15.85 4.44 -0.14
CA THR A 598 15.60 5.38 0.96
C THR A 598 16.85 5.59 1.81
N VAL A 599 16.95 6.74 2.48
CA VAL A 599 18.06 7.07 3.39
C VAL A 599 17.64 8.12 4.42
N HIS A 600 18.07 7.93 5.67
CA HIS A 600 17.63 8.70 6.83
C HIS A 600 18.40 10.03 7.00
N MET A 601 18.16 10.99 6.11
CA MET A 601 18.95 12.24 6.04
C MET A 601 18.40 13.45 6.83
N ARG A 602 17.16 13.41 7.36
CA ARG A 602 16.49 14.61 7.91
C ARG A 602 17.21 15.27 9.10
N ALA A 603 17.90 14.49 9.93
CA ALA A 603 18.70 15.01 11.06
C ALA A 603 20.17 15.30 10.68
N GLY A 604 20.56 15.04 9.43
CA GLY A 604 21.94 14.95 8.99
C GLY A 604 22.64 13.68 9.49
N VAL A 605 23.63 13.22 8.72
CA VAL A 605 24.53 12.14 9.14
C VAL A 605 25.76 12.78 9.80
N ARG A 606 25.78 12.81 11.12
CA ARG A 606 26.76 13.59 11.91
C ARG A 606 28.20 13.14 11.68
N MET A 607 28.42 11.83 11.58
CA MET A 607 29.70 11.17 11.30
C MET A 607 29.43 9.69 10.99
N GLY A 608 30.20 9.09 10.08
CA GLY A 608 30.04 7.68 9.66
C GLY A 608 29.20 7.51 8.39
N ASP A 609 28.99 6.26 7.99
CA ASP A 609 28.37 5.90 6.73
C ASP A 609 26.84 6.04 6.74
N ALA A 610 26.25 6.20 5.55
CA ALA A 610 24.82 6.23 5.33
C ALA A 610 24.43 5.16 4.29
N SER A 611 23.57 4.22 4.67
CA SER A 611 23.10 3.17 3.77
C SER A 611 21.95 3.68 2.89
N LEU A 612 22.01 3.39 1.58
CA LEU A 612 20.88 3.47 0.67
C LEU A 612 20.10 2.15 0.77
N GLN A 613 18.95 2.19 1.43
CA GLN A 613 18.11 1.04 1.69
C GLN A 613 17.12 0.82 0.54
N ASP A 614 17.15 -0.34 -0.11
CA ASP A 614 16.17 -0.72 -1.13
C ASP A 614 14.78 -0.87 -0.46
N SER A 615 13.79 -0.08 -0.91
CA SER A 615 12.45 -0.10 -0.31
C SER A 615 11.59 -1.30 -0.74
N VAL A 616 11.90 -1.94 -1.89
CA VAL A 616 11.27 -3.23 -2.26
C VAL A 616 11.64 -4.27 -1.22
N VAL A 617 12.92 -4.35 -0.89
CA VAL A 617 13.45 -5.29 0.10
C VAL A 617 12.96 -4.93 1.51
N ALA A 618 13.05 -3.66 1.90
CA ALA A 618 12.73 -3.22 3.26
C ALA A 618 11.23 -3.22 3.57
N ASP A 619 10.41 -2.57 2.74
CA ASP A 619 8.99 -2.32 3.04
C ASP A 619 8.08 -3.44 2.51
N GLY A 620 8.55 -4.22 1.54
CA GLY A 620 7.79 -5.29 0.87
C GLY A 620 8.22 -6.72 1.21
N LEU A 621 9.52 -6.99 1.37
CA LEU A 621 10.06 -8.36 1.32
C LEU A 621 10.93 -8.78 2.52
N THR A 622 11.06 -7.97 3.57
CA THR A 622 11.77 -8.32 4.81
C THR A 622 10.78 -8.49 5.96
N ASP A 623 10.95 -9.54 6.77
CA ASP A 623 10.11 -9.74 7.95
C ASP A 623 10.52 -8.77 9.07
N ALA A 624 9.58 -7.93 9.50
CA ALA A 624 9.83 -6.89 10.50
C ALA A 624 10.15 -7.44 11.91
N PHE A 625 9.85 -8.71 12.18
CA PHE A 625 10.06 -9.33 13.50
C PHE A 625 11.38 -10.11 13.58
N HIS A 626 11.78 -10.77 12.48
CA HIS A 626 12.99 -11.60 12.42
C HIS A 626 14.15 -10.99 11.62
N GLY A 627 13.92 -9.92 10.85
CA GLY A 627 14.96 -9.20 10.10
C GLY A 627 15.52 -9.94 8.89
N TYR A 628 14.81 -10.95 8.36
CA TYR A 628 15.23 -11.73 7.19
C TYR A 628 14.24 -11.62 6.02
N HIS A 629 14.68 -11.98 4.82
CA HIS A 629 13.85 -11.95 3.61
C HIS A 629 12.70 -12.97 3.66
N MET A 630 11.56 -12.68 3.03
CA MET A 630 10.39 -13.58 2.93
C MET A 630 10.76 -14.99 2.42
N GLY A 631 11.79 -15.10 1.58
CA GLY A 631 12.33 -16.38 1.11
C GLY A 631 12.82 -17.31 2.23
N ILE A 632 13.27 -16.79 3.37
CA ILE A 632 13.61 -17.61 4.55
C ILE A 632 12.35 -18.19 5.21
N THR A 633 11.21 -17.49 5.19
CA THR A 633 9.93 -18.10 5.64
C THR A 633 9.51 -19.27 4.75
N ALA A 634 9.84 -19.23 3.46
CA ALA A 634 9.57 -20.33 2.54
C ALA A 634 10.48 -21.54 2.81
N GLU A 635 11.77 -21.33 3.14
CA GLU A 635 12.68 -22.39 3.58
C GLU A 635 12.22 -23.00 4.94
N ASN A 636 11.74 -22.16 5.88
CA ASN A 636 11.15 -22.64 7.14
C ASN A 636 9.94 -23.55 6.89
N VAL A 637 9.02 -23.13 6.00
CA VAL A 637 7.83 -23.92 5.62
C VAL A 637 8.22 -25.20 4.88
N ALA A 638 9.20 -25.15 3.96
CA ALA A 638 9.73 -26.33 3.28
C ALA A 638 10.27 -27.37 4.30
N LYS A 639 11.05 -26.89 5.27
CA LYS A 639 11.61 -27.72 6.35
C LYS A 639 10.54 -28.30 7.28
N GLN A 640 9.51 -27.53 7.63
CA GLN A 640 8.48 -27.96 8.59
C GLN A 640 7.40 -28.87 7.97
N TRP A 641 6.98 -28.64 6.72
CA TRP A 641 6.02 -29.52 6.01
C TRP A 641 6.70 -30.64 5.18
N ALA A 642 8.03 -30.76 5.30
CA ALA A 642 8.87 -31.67 4.53
C ALA A 642 8.53 -31.62 3.03
N VAL A 643 8.72 -30.44 2.43
CA VAL A 643 8.53 -30.18 0.99
C VAL A 643 9.90 -30.17 0.33
N SER A 644 10.18 -31.20 -0.48
CA SER A 644 11.50 -31.39 -1.10
C SER A 644 11.80 -30.33 -2.18
N ARG A 645 13.07 -30.23 -2.58
CA ARG A 645 13.49 -29.37 -3.70
C ARG A 645 12.84 -29.80 -5.02
N GLU A 646 12.67 -31.10 -5.20
CA GLU A 646 12.08 -31.73 -6.38
C GLU A 646 10.56 -31.51 -6.43
N GLU A 647 9.87 -31.54 -5.28
CA GLU A 647 8.46 -31.14 -5.19
C GLU A 647 8.26 -29.65 -5.56
N GLN A 648 9.15 -28.78 -5.09
CA GLN A 648 9.11 -27.34 -5.39
C GLN A 648 9.36 -27.04 -6.88
N ASP A 649 10.42 -27.63 -7.45
CA ASP A 649 10.75 -27.45 -8.87
C ASP A 649 9.69 -28.10 -9.78
N GLY A 650 9.13 -29.26 -9.37
CA GLY A 650 8.03 -29.91 -10.07
C GLY A 650 6.74 -29.06 -10.09
N PHE A 651 6.38 -28.45 -8.96
CA PHE A 651 5.27 -27.51 -8.88
C PHE A 651 5.52 -26.25 -9.74
N ALA A 652 6.74 -25.72 -9.72
CA ALA A 652 7.12 -24.57 -10.53
C ALA A 652 7.03 -24.83 -12.04
N VAL A 653 7.48 -26.00 -12.51
CA VAL A 653 7.32 -26.43 -13.92
C VAL A 653 5.85 -26.57 -14.28
N GLN A 654 5.00 -27.11 -13.40
CA GLN A 654 3.55 -27.17 -13.65
C GLN A 654 2.93 -25.78 -13.79
N SER A 655 3.28 -24.82 -12.92
CA SER A 655 2.79 -23.43 -13.01
C SER A 655 3.20 -22.77 -14.33
N GLN A 656 4.48 -22.88 -14.72
CA GLN A 656 4.97 -22.37 -16.00
C GLN A 656 4.24 -22.99 -17.21
N ASN A 657 4.05 -24.31 -17.21
CA ASN A 657 3.41 -25.01 -18.33
C ASN A 657 1.89 -24.75 -18.40
N LYS A 658 1.20 -24.60 -17.25
CA LYS A 658 -0.20 -24.15 -17.22
C LYS A 658 -0.34 -22.72 -17.79
N THR A 659 0.58 -21.82 -17.46
CA THR A 659 0.58 -20.43 -18.00
C THR A 659 0.93 -20.38 -19.48
N GLU A 660 1.90 -21.15 -19.95
CA GLU A 660 2.23 -21.25 -21.38
C GLU A 660 1.03 -21.76 -22.18
N ALA A 661 0.34 -22.79 -21.68
CA ALA A 661 -0.89 -23.30 -22.30
C ALA A 661 -2.03 -22.25 -22.28
N ALA A 662 -2.22 -21.55 -21.16
CA ALA A 662 -3.24 -20.51 -21.01
C ALA A 662 -3.00 -19.31 -21.95
N GLN A 663 -1.75 -18.82 -22.07
CA GLN A 663 -1.38 -17.77 -23.02
C GLN A 663 -1.60 -18.23 -24.48
N LYS A 664 -1.20 -19.45 -24.83
CA LYS A 664 -1.41 -20.01 -26.20
C LYS A 664 -2.88 -20.25 -26.54
N ALA A 665 -3.74 -20.42 -25.54
CA ALA A 665 -5.18 -20.61 -25.69
C ALA A 665 -6.01 -19.30 -25.54
N GLY A 666 -5.37 -18.13 -25.43
CA GLY A 666 -6.06 -16.84 -25.27
C GLY A 666 -6.84 -16.70 -23.96
N HIS A 667 -6.50 -17.48 -22.93
CA HIS A 667 -7.26 -17.55 -21.68
C HIS A 667 -7.27 -16.22 -20.90
N PHE A 668 -6.28 -15.36 -21.13
CA PHE A 668 -6.14 -14.07 -20.45
C PHE A 668 -6.63 -12.88 -21.28
N ASP A 669 -7.00 -13.09 -22.55
CA ASP A 669 -7.36 -12.02 -23.50
C ASP A 669 -8.62 -11.24 -23.05
N GLN A 670 -9.48 -11.89 -22.26
CA GLN A 670 -10.66 -11.25 -21.66
C GLN A 670 -10.37 -10.53 -20.35
N GLU A 671 -9.27 -10.82 -19.65
CA GLU A 671 -8.95 -10.19 -18.35
C GLU A 671 -7.89 -9.08 -18.45
N ILE A 672 -7.06 -9.11 -19.49
CA ILE A 672 -6.01 -8.10 -19.71
C ILE A 672 -6.55 -6.83 -20.38
N VAL A 673 -6.06 -5.68 -19.90
CA VAL A 673 -6.20 -4.35 -20.51
C VAL A 673 -4.84 -3.95 -21.08
N PRO A 674 -4.73 -3.62 -22.38
CA PRO A 674 -3.50 -3.12 -22.96
C PRO A 674 -3.03 -1.80 -22.31
N VAL A 675 -1.73 -1.69 -22.04
CA VAL A 675 -1.08 -0.48 -21.52
C VAL A 675 -0.25 0.16 -22.63
N MET A 676 -0.46 1.46 -22.87
CA MET A 676 0.36 2.24 -23.81
C MET A 676 1.59 2.80 -23.11
N VAL A 677 2.75 2.18 -23.35
CA VAL A 677 4.03 2.54 -22.73
C VAL A 677 4.77 3.57 -23.60
N PRO A 678 5.12 4.76 -23.08
CA PRO A 678 5.90 5.74 -23.84
C PRO A 678 7.30 5.21 -24.21
N SER A 679 7.67 5.28 -25.50
CA SER A 679 9.03 4.95 -25.95
C SER A 679 9.58 6.02 -26.91
N ARG A 680 10.91 6.05 -27.08
CA ARG A 680 11.60 6.93 -28.04
C ARG A 680 11.15 6.73 -29.51
N LYS A 681 10.54 5.59 -29.85
CA LYS A 681 10.00 5.30 -31.19
C LYS A 681 8.49 5.59 -31.32
N GLY A 682 7.88 6.21 -30.29
CA GLY A 682 6.44 6.35 -30.14
C GLY A 682 5.87 5.38 -29.08
N PRO A 683 4.60 5.53 -28.67
CA PRO A 683 3.97 4.63 -27.70
C PRO A 683 3.93 3.17 -28.19
N VAL A 684 4.22 2.23 -27.29
CA VAL A 684 4.17 0.79 -27.55
C VAL A 684 3.02 0.17 -26.74
N GLU A 685 2.19 -0.63 -27.38
CA GLU A 685 1.13 -1.38 -26.71
C GLU A 685 1.71 -2.63 -26.04
N VAL A 686 1.55 -2.75 -24.72
CA VAL A 686 1.92 -3.93 -23.92
C VAL A 686 0.64 -4.60 -23.44
N LYS A 687 0.44 -5.88 -23.81
CA LYS A 687 -0.80 -6.64 -23.56
C LYS A 687 -0.59 -8.14 -23.30
N VAL A 688 0.62 -8.55 -22.98
CA VAL A 688 0.99 -9.95 -22.67
C VAL A 688 1.84 -9.93 -21.40
N ASP A 689 1.60 -10.89 -20.50
CA ASP A 689 2.42 -11.06 -19.29
C ASP A 689 3.86 -11.45 -19.67
N GLU A 690 4.83 -10.71 -19.13
CA GLU A 690 6.24 -10.74 -19.55
C GLU A 690 7.09 -11.78 -18.80
N PHE A 691 6.69 -12.14 -17.58
CA PHE A 691 7.44 -13.03 -16.69
C PHE A 691 7.44 -14.55 -17.01
N PRO A 692 6.45 -15.13 -17.75
CA PRO A 692 6.41 -16.56 -18.05
C PRO A 692 7.61 -17.07 -18.87
N ARG A 693 8.12 -18.25 -18.48
CA ARG A 693 9.31 -18.88 -19.08
C ARG A 693 8.89 -20.14 -19.83
N HIS A 694 8.47 -19.97 -21.08
CA HIS A 694 8.01 -21.07 -21.95
C HIS A 694 9.09 -22.15 -22.13
N GLY A 695 8.69 -23.41 -22.22
CA GLY A 695 9.58 -24.57 -22.31
C GLY A 695 10.26 -24.97 -21.00
N SER A 696 9.80 -24.44 -19.85
CA SER A 696 10.30 -24.78 -18.52
C SER A 696 10.22 -26.29 -18.24
N ASN A 697 11.29 -26.84 -17.67
CA ASN A 697 11.44 -28.29 -17.45
C ASN A 697 12.31 -28.60 -16.21
N ALA A 698 12.14 -29.79 -15.64
CA ALA A 698 12.82 -30.20 -14.39
C ALA A 698 14.35 -30.17 -14.51
N ASP A 699 14.90 -30.57 -15.66
CA ASP A 699 16.35 -30.52 -15.93
C ASP A 699 16.90 -29.09 -15.92
N SER A 700 16.09 -28.09 -16.27
CA SER A 700 16.49 -26.67 -16.20
C SER A 700 16.36 -26.11 -14.79
N MET A 701 15.28 -26.44 -14.06
CA MET A 701 15.05 -25.95 -12.70
C MET A 701 16.05 -26.52 -11.70
N SER A 702 16.29 -27.83 -11.72
CA SER A 702 17.21 -28.54 -10.81
C SER A 702 18.63 -27.98 -10.80
N LYS A 703 19.09 -27.40 -11.93
CA LYS A 703 20.41 -26.75 -12.06
C LYS A 703 20.50 -25.39 -11.37
N LEU A 704 19.39 -24.80 -10.94
CA LEU A 704 19.35 -23.51 -10.26
C LEU A 704 19.83 -23.62 -8.82
N ARG A 705 20.63 -22.63 -8.40
CA ARG A 705 21.16 -22.53 -7.04
C ARG A 705 20.13 -21.92 -6.09
N PRO A 706 20.09 -22.35 -4.82
CA PRO A 706 19.33 -21.67 -3.76
C PRO A 706 19.66 -20.18 -3.66
N CYS A 707 18.63 -19.37 -3.41
CA CYS A 707 18.74 -17.90 -3.40
C CYS A 707 18.94 -17.32 -1.99
N PHE A 708 18.35 -17.94 -0.96
CA PHE A 708 18.24 -17.35 0.38
C PHE A 708 19.14 -18.05 1.40
N VAL A 709 19.03 -19.38 1.54
CA VAL A 709 20.00 -20.21 2.27
C VAL A 709 21.07 -20.68 1.28
N LYS A 710 22.35 -20.46 1.59
CA LYS A 710 23.48 -20.71 0.66
C LYS A 710 24.23 -22.02 0.89
N ASP A 711 23.92 -22.75 1.95
CA ASP A 711 24.42 -24.09 2.21
C ASP A 711 23.54 -25.16 1.53
N SER A 712 23.87 -26.43 1.73
CA SER A 712 23.20 -27.57 1.11
C SER A 712 21.78 -27.86 1.63
N SER A 713 21.26 -27.08 2.60
CA SER A 713 19.88 -27.18 3.07
C SER A 713 18.92 -26.19 2.38
N GLY A 714 19.42 -25.26 1.57
CA GLY A 714 18.58 -24.34 0.80
C GLY A 714 17.83 -25.03 -0.34
N THR A 715 16.54 -24.74 -0.47
CA THR A 715 15.63 -25.34 -1.47
C THR A 715 14.98 -24.30 -2.39
N VAL A 716 14.88 -23.05 -1.95
CA VAL A 716 14.14 -22.01 -2.68
C VAL A 716 15.05 -21.29 -3.69
N THR A 717 14.63 -21.25 -4.95
CA THR A 717 15.37 -20.71 -6.09
C THR A 717 14.55 -19.70 -6.90
N ALA A 718 15.20 -18.92 -7.76
CA ALA A 718 14.53 -18.06 -8.75
C ALA A 718 13.68 -18.84 -9.78
N GLY A 719 13.79 -20.18 -9.84
CA GLY A 719 12.92 -21.03 -10.64
C GLY A 719 11.59 -21.35 -9.97
N ASN A 720 11.60 -21.51 -8.64
CA ASN A 720 10.47 -21.96 -7.83
C ASN A 720 9.90 -20.87 -6.88
N ALA A 721 10.43 -19.65 -6.95
CA ALA A 721 9.87 -18.43 -6.36
C ALA A 721 9.11 -17.59 -7.39
N SER A 722 8.20 -16.73 -6.92
CA SER A 722 7.63 -15.66 -7.73
C SER A 722 8.63 -14.53 -8.00
N GLY A 723 8.35 -13.72 -9.03
CA GLY A 723 9.16 -12.57 -9.42
C GLY A 723 8.90 -11.31 -8.60
N ILE A 724 9.78 -10.33 -8.81
CA ILE A 724 9.51 -8.91 -8.54
C ILE A 724 8.92 -8.33 -9.84
N ASN A 725 7.78 -7.64 -9.76
CA ASN A 725 6.95 -7.34 -10.93
C ASN A 725 6.15 -6.02 -10.79
N ASP A 726 5.64 -5.52 -11.90
CA ASP A 726 4.78 -4.33 -11.99
C ASP A 726 3.37 -4.69 -12.51
N GLY A 727 2.33 -3.98 -12.07
CA GLY A 727 0.97 -4.09 -12.63
C GLY A 727 -0.15 -3.50 -11.77
N ALA A 728 -1.36 -3.45 -12.31
CA ALA A 728 -2.58 -3.05 -11.60
C ALA A 728 -3.79 -3.91 -11.98
N ALA A 729 -4.72 -4.11 -11.05
CA ALA A 729 -5.95 -4.87 -11.23
C ALA A 729 -7.10 -4.21 -10.46
N ALA A 730 -8.30 -4.23 -11.05
CA ALA A 730 -9.48 -3.58 -10.52
C ALA A 730 -10.74 -4.44 -10.68
N THR A 731 -11.73 -4.15 -9.85
CA THR A 731 -13.09 -4.70 -9.90
C THR A 731 -14.10 -3.59 -9.64
N VAL A 732 -15.31 -3.72 -10.19
CA VAL A 732 -16.47 -2.88 -9.83
C VAL A 732 -17.41 -3.71 -8.95
N LEU A 733 -17.68 -3.19 -7.76
CA LEU A 733 -18.59 -3.74 -6.77
C LEU A 733 -19.87 -2.91 -6.71
N MET A 734 -21.00 -3.57 -6.53
CA MET A 734 -22.27 -2.93 -6.14
C MET A 734 -23.13 -3.93 -5.38
N SER A 735 -24.23 -3.48 -4.78
CA SER A 735 -25.21 -4.37 -4.19
C SER A 735 -25.99 -5.13 -5.29
N GLN A 736 -26.53 -6.32 -4.98
CA GLN A 736 -27.19 -7.14 -6.00
C GLN A 736 -28.43 -6.46 -6.59
N SER A 737 -29.25 -5.78 -5.78
CA SER A 737 -30.43 -5.07 -6.30
C SER A 737 -30.06 -3.83 -7.12
N GLU A 738 -28.91 -3.19 -6.87
CA GLU A 738 -28.40 -2.10 -7.70
C GLU A 738 -27.95 -2.60 -9.08
N ALA A 739 -27.30 -3.77 -9.15
CA ALA A 739 -26.96 -4.42 -10.42
C ALA A 739 -28.23 -4.79 -11.21
N GLU A 740 -29.22 -5.42 -10.54
CA GLU A 740 -30.50 -5.78 -11.13
C GLU A 740 -31.30 -4.54 -11.60
N ARG A 741 -31.36 -3.47 -10.80
CA ARG A 741 -32.01 -2.18 -11.12
C ARG A 741 -31.39 -1.50 -12.34
N ARG A 742 -30.08 -1.67 -12.54
CA ARG A 742 -29.34 -1.15 -13.71
C ARG A 742 -29.37 -2.09 -14.92
N GLY A 743 -29.86 -3.33 -14.77
CA GLY A 743 -29.76 -4.37 -15.81
C GLY A 743 -28.34 -4.87 -16.05
N ILE A 744 -27.40 -4.61 -15.14
CA ILE A 744 -26.01 -5.05 -15.24
C ILE A 744 -25.93 -6.51 -14.78
N LYS A 745 -25.48 -7.41 -15.65
CA LYS A 745 -25.28 -8.81 -15.25
C LYS A 745 -24.00 -8.94 -14.39
N PRO A 746 -24.07 -9.51 -13.16
CA PRO A 746 -22.89 -9.83 -12.38
C PRO A 746 -21.98 -10.90 -12.99
N MET A 747 -20.68 -10.83 -12.71
CA MET A 747 -19.75 -11.95 -12.89
C MET A 747 -19.89 -12.96 -11.75
N ALA A 748 -19.90 -12.49 -10.50
CA ALA A 748 -20.07 -13.33 -9.31
C ALA A 748 -20.58 -12.54 -8.10
N ARG A 749 -21.18 -13.26 -7.17
CA ARG A 749 -21.57 -12.82 -5.83
C ARG A 749 -20.45 -13.11 -4.83
N ILE A 750 -20.12 -12.15 -3.97
CA ILE A 750 -19.21 -12.40 -2.84
C ILE A 750 -19.99 -13.17 -1.77
N VAL A 751 -19.50 -14.35 -1.40
CA VAL A 751 -20.18 -15.27 -0.47
C VAL A 751 -19.67 -15.07 0.95
N SER A 752 -18.35 -15.00 1.11
CA SER A 752 -17.66 -14.83 2.38
C SER A 752 -16.22 -14.38 2.16
N TRP A 753 -15.58 -13.88 3.19
CA TRP A 753 -14.13 -13.71 3.25
C TRP A 753 -13.64 -13.92 4.67
N ALA A 754 -12.35 -14.21 4.82
CA ALA A 754 -11.72 -14.37 6.11
C ALA A 754 -10.29 -13.83 6.11
N GLN A 755 -9.86 -13.33 7.26
CA GLN A 755 -8.47 -12.99 7.56
C GLN A 755 -7.99 -13.76 8.79
N ALA A 756 -6.71 -14.10 8.81
CA ALA A 756 -6.05 -14.83 9.89
C ALA A 756 -4.63 -14.30 10.13
N GLY A 757 -4.21 -14.31 11.39
CA GLY A 757 -2.81 -14.16 11.79
C GLY A 757 -2.23 -15.52 12.17
N LEU A 758 -0.92 -15.65 12.07
CA LEU A 758 -0.10 -16.81 12.42
C LEU A 758 1.34 -16.34 12.73
N ASP A 759 2.24 -17.27 13.03
CA ASP A 759 3.65 -16.95 13.25
C ASP A 759 4.30 -16.38 11.96
N PRO A 760 4.97 -15.21 12.01
CA PRO A 760 5.61 -14.59 10.84
C PRO A 760 6.67 -15.49 10.17
N SER A 761 7.35 -16.35 10.94
CA SER A 761 8.40 -17.24 10.41
C SER A 761 7.89 -18.28 9.42
N ILE A 762 6.57 -18.55 9.42
CA ILE A 762 5.87 -19.49 8.52
C ILE A 762 4.69 -18.84 7.79
N MET A 763 4.75 -17.53 7.56
CA MET A 763 3.68 -16.70 6.97
C MET A 763 3.06 -17.28 5.68
N GLY A 764 3.85 -18.02 4.90
CA GLY A 764 3.40 -18.73 3.69
C GLY A 764 2.21 -19.67 3.91
N THR A 765 2.02 -20.18 5.13
CA THR A 765 0.89 -21.06 5.47
C THR A 765 -0.40 -20.31 5.82
N GLY A 766 -0.40 -18.97 5.81
CA GLY A 766 -1.57 -18.13 6.09
C GLY A 766 -2.87 -18.42 5.30
N PRO A 767 -2.83 -18.91 4.04
CA PRO A 767 -4.02 -19.40 3.35
C PRO A 767 -4.75 -20.51 4.10
N VAL A 768 -4.06 -21.37 4.87
CA VAL A 768 -4.67 -22.52 5.56
C VAL A 768 -5.74 -22.07 6.57
N PRO A 769 -5.44 -21.25 7.60
CA PRO A 769 -6.46 -20.76 8.52
C PRO A 769 -7.43 -19.74 7.89
N ALA A 770 -7.07 -19.09 6.78
CA ALA A 770 -7.98 -18.19 6.08
C ALA A 770 -9.06 -18.98 5.29
N ILE A 771 -8.65 -19.94 4.46
CA ILE A 771 -9.56 -20.81 3.70
C ILE A 771 -10.43 -21.65 4.66
N ARG A 772 -9.84 -22.23 5.72
CA ARG A 772 -10.60 -22.99 6.75
C ARG A 772 -11.69 -22.16 7.46
N LYS A 773 -11.58 -20.83 7.50
CA LYS A 773 -12.62 -19.92 8.06
C LYS A 773 -13.68 -19.49 7.05
N ALA A 774 -13.38 -19.48 5.76
CA ALA A 774 -14.28 -19.01 4.70
C ALA A 774 -15.09 -20.14 4.01
N LEU A 775 -14.78 -21.39 4.34
CA LEU A 775 -14.99 -22.58 3.51
C LEU A 775 -16.46 -22.95 3.21
N ASP A 776 -16.75 -23.17 1.93
CA ASP A 776 -17.92 -23.87 1.35
C ASP A 776 -17.39 -24.78 0.22
N GLN A 777 -18.23 -25.59 -0.44
CA GLN A 777 -17.81 -26.47 -1.55
C GLN A 777 -17.23 -25.66 -2.73
N VAL A 778 -16.08 -26.08 -3.29
CA VAL A 778 -15.31 -25.29 -4.26
C VAL A 778 -15.06 -26.02 -5.59
N ASP A 779 -15.24 -25.31 -6.71
CA ASP A 779 -14.90 -25.77 -8.06
C ASP A 779 -13.47 -25.41 -8.46
N LEU A 780 -13.04 -24.16 -8.22
CA LEU A 780 -11.71 -23.65 -8.56
C LEU A 780 -11.05 -22.87 -7.43
N PHE A 781 -9.73 -22.98 -7.31
CA PHE A 781 -8.91 -22.25 -6.35
C PHE A 781 -7.85 -21.43 -7.09
N GLU A 782 -7.72 -20.14 -6.73
CA GLU A 782 -6.55 -19.31 -7.08
C GLU A 782 -5.80 -18.95 -5.79
N ILE A 783 -4.72 -19.68 -5.51
CA ILE A 783 -3.89 -19.54 -4.30
C ILE A 783 -2.52 -19.00 -4.73
N ASN A 784 -2.19 -17.79 -4.27
CA ASN A 784 -1.02 -17.07 -4.77
C ASN A 784 0.31 -17.78 -4.48
N GLU A 785 1.11 -17.97 -5.52
CA GLU A 785 2.35 -18.76 -5.49
C GLU A 785 3.57 -17.89 -5.16
N ALA A 786 3.59 -17.26 -3.98
CA ALA A 786 4.76 -16.46 -3.58
C ALA A 786 6.07 -17.28 -3.65
N PHE A 787 6.00 -18.53 -3.19
CA PHE A 787 7.02 -19.58 -3.32
C PHE A 787 6.37 -20.95 -3.48
N ALA A 788 7.01 -21.88 -4.21
CA ALA A 788 6.51 -23.24 -4.38
C ALA A 788 6.39 -24.00 -3.04
N ALA A 789 7.36 -23.82 -2.14
CA ALA A 789 7.35 -24.41 -0.79
C ALA A 789 6.02 -24.19 -0.05
N GLN A 790 5.54 -22.94 0.00
CA GLN A 790 4.29 -22.61 0.67
C GLN A 790 3.04 -23.04 -0.13
N SER A 791 3.08 -23.00 -1.47
CA SER A 791 1.96 -23.49 -2.29
C SER A 791 1.74 -24.99 -2.09
N VAL A 792 2.80 -25.79 -2.13
CA VAL A 792 2.73 -27.24 -1.90
C VAL A 792 2.31 -27.54 -0.46
N ALA A 793 2.86 -26.84 0.54
CA ALA A 793 2.46 -27.00 1.93
C ALA A 793 0.96 -26.69 2.15
N VAL A 794 0.45 -25.58 1.61
CA VAL A 794 -0.98 -25.19 1.70
C VAL A 794 -1.89 -26.23 1.03
N VAL A 795 -1.53 -26.70 -0.18
CA VAL A 795 -2.30 -27.71 -0.92
C VAL A 795 -2.34 -29.05 -0.18
N LYS A 796 -1.20 -29.48 0.37
CA LYS A 796 -1.01 -30.70 1.18
C LYS A 796 -1.81 -30.66 2.49
N GLU A 797 -1.72 -29.55 3.22
CA GLU A 797 -2.39 -29.29 4.50
C GLU A 797 -3.92 -29.12 4.37
N LEU A 798 -4.41 -28.66 3.21
CA LEU A 798 -5.85 -28.53 2.93
C LEU A 798 -6.43 -29.72 2.14
N GLY A 799 -5.62 -30.67 1.67
CA GLY A 799 -6.05 -31.82 0.89
C GLY A 799 -6.68 -31.45 -0.47
N LEU A 800 -6.21 -30.37 -1.10
CA LEU A 800 -6.81 -29.85 -2.33
C LEU A 800 -6.44 -30.69 -3.57
N ASN A 801 -7.37 -30.82 -4.51
CA ASN A 801 -7.04 -31.36 -5.82
C ASN A 801 -6.24 -30.32 -6.64
N VAL A 802 -5.00 -30.67 -7.00
CA VAL A 802 -4.06 -29.85 -7.80
C VAL A 802 -4.63 -29.44 -9.17
N ASP A 803 -5.53 -30.25 -9.75
CA ASP A 803 -6.21 -29.95 -11.02
C ASP A 803 -7.22 -28.79 -10.90
N LYS A 804 -7.68 -28.49 -9.67
CA LYS A 804 -8.56 -27.35 -9.37
C LYS A 804 -7.81 -26.10 -8.91
N VAL A 805 -6.50 -26.20 -8.66
CA VAL A 805 -5.66 -25.09 -8.14
C VAL A 805 -4.88 -24.44 -9.28
N ASN A 806 -4.96 -23.12 -9.38
CA ASN A 806 -4.21 -22.25 -10.29
C ASN A 806 -4.24 -22.79 -11.73
N VAL A 807 -5.44 -22.94 -12.30
CA VAL A 807 -5.66 -23.69 -13.56
C VAL A 807 -5.03 -23.04 -14.78
N ASN A 808 -4.71 -21.74 -14.70
CA ASN A 808 -3.96 -21.00 -15.71
C ASN A 808 -2.48 -20.80 -15.33
N GLY A 809 -2.00 -21.51 -14.30
CA GLY A 809 -0.75 -21.19 -13.61
C GLY A 809 -0.90 -20.00 -12.65
N GLY A 810 0.13 -19.72 -11.86
CA GLY A 810 0.09 -18.72 -10.80
C GLY A 810 1.31 -17.81 -10.76
N ALA A 811 1.67 -17.31 -9.57
CA ALA A 811 2.65 -16.24 -9.42
C ALA A 811 4.12 -16.66 -9.69
N ILE A 812 4.46 -17.94 -9.73
CA ILE A 812 5.81 -18.42 -10.14
C ILE A 812 6.03 -18.18 -11.64
N SER A 813 4.96 -18.16 -12.43
CA SER A 813 4.98 -17.97 -13.88
C SER A 813 4.49 -16.59 -14.31
N LEU A 814 3.37 -16.11 -13.75
CA LEU A 814 2.79 -14.80 -14.06
C LEU A 814 3.50 -13.63 -13.35
N GLY A 815 4.12 -13.86 -12.18
CA GLY A 815 4.73 -12.83 -11.35
C GLY A 815 3.88 -12.36 -10.16
N HIS A 816 4.47 -11.53 -9.28
CA HIS A 816 3.87 -11.10 -8.01
C HIS A 816 4.06 -9.60 -7.69
N PRO A 817 3.39 -8.66 -8.39
CA PRO A 817 3.34 -7.26 -7.96
C PRO A 817 2.53 -7.18 -6.66
N ILE A 818 3.18 -6.88 -5.53
CA ILE A 818 2.64 -7.24 -4.19
C ILE A 818 1.28 -6.59 -3.85
N GLY A 819 1.10 -5.28 -4.03
CA GLY A 819 -0.17 -4.59 -3.78
C GLY A 819 -1.30 -4.99 -4.74
N MET A 820 -0.98 -5.28 -6.00
CA MET A 820 -1.91 -5.76 -7.03
C MET A 820 -2.40 -7.18 -6.79
N SER A 821 -1.52 -8.07 -6.32
CA SER A 821 -1.67 -9.51 -6.53
C SER A 821 -2.95 -10.09 -5.94
N GLY A 822 -3.40 -9.62 -4.78
CA GLY A 822 -4.67 -10.05 -4.19
C GLY A 822 -5.89 -9.79 -5.08
N CYS A 823 -5.89 -8.70 -5.85
CA CYS A 823 -6.92 -8.46 -6.87
C CYS A 823 -6.67 -9.33 -8.10
N ARG A 824 -5.41 -9.46 -8.55
CA ARG A 824 -5.02 -10.24 -9.74
C ARG A 824 -5.54 -11.68 -9.68
N VAL A 825 -5.31 -12.40 -8.58
CA VAL A 825 -5.82 -13.79 -8.44
C VAL A 825 -7.35 -13.86 -8.41
N LEU A 826 -8.05 -12.85 -7.89
CA LEU A 826 -9.51 -12.78 -7.95
C LEU A 826 -10.01 -12.54 -9.38
N VAL A 827 -9.39 -11.62 -10.13
CA VAL A 827 -9.70 -11.38 -11.54
C VAL A 827 -9.55 -12.68 -12.35
N THR A 828 -8.40 -13.35 -12.25
CA THR A 828 -8.15 -14.62 -12.96
C THR A 828 -9.14 -15.72 -12.55
N LEU A 829 -9.53 -15.81 -11.27
CA LEU A 829 -10.54 -16.77 -10.80
C LEU A 829 -11.91 -16.53 -11.44
N LEU A 830 -12.37 -15.27 -11.52
CA LEU A 830 -13.68 -14.92 -12.07
C LEU A 830 -13.78 -15.29 -13.56
N HIS A 831 -12.76 -14.93 -14.33
CA HIS A 831 -12.68 -15.29 -15.76
C HIS A 831 -12.50 -16.81 -15.97
N ALA A 832 -11.77 -17.51 -15.09
CA ALA A 832 -11.67 -18.97 -15.11
C ALA A 832 -13.01 -19.67 -14.80
N LEU A 833 -13.77 -19.21 -13.80
CA LEU A 833 -15.11 -19.73 -13.48
C LEU A 833 -16.08 -19.51 -14.66
N GLN A 834 -16.06 -18.32 -15.26
CA GLN A 834 -16.87 -18.00 -16.44
C GLN A 834 -16.55 -18.92 -17.62
N ARG A 835 -15.25 -19.14 -17.92
CA ARG A 835 -14.79 -19.94 -19.06
C ARG A 835 -14.99 -21.45 -18.88
N THR A 836 -14.80 -21.97 -17.66
CA THR A 836 -14.97 -23.40 -17.33
C THR A 836 -16.43 -23.77 -17.04
N GLY A 837 -17.31 -22.79 -16.85
CA GLY A 837 -18.67 -23.00 -16.38
C GLY A 837 -18.79 -23.26 -14.87
N GLY A 838 -17.68 -23.30 -14.12
CA GLY A 838 -17.65 -23.50 -12.67
C GLY A 838 -18.55 -22.52 -11.91
N ARG A 839 -19.07 -22.95 -10.76
CA ARG A 839 -20.02 -22.17 -9.96
C ARG A 839 -19.35 -21.49 -8.79
N ARG A 840 -18.45 -22.17 -8.05
CA ARG A 840 -17.90 -21.67 -6.78
C ARG A 840 -16.38 -21.63 -6.80
N GLY A 841 -15.79 -20.52 -6.37
CA GLY A 841 -14.33 -20.35 -6.34
C GLY A 841 -13.81 -19.73 -5.06
N VAL A 842 -12.55 -20.01 -4.74
CA VAL A 842 -11.83 -19.42 -3.60
C VAL A 842 -10.52 -18.79 -4.06
N THR A 843 -10.35 -17.50 -3.75
CA THR A 843 -9.07 -16.78 -3.88
C THR A 843 -8.39 -16.73 -2.52
N SER A 844 -7.08 -16.98 -2.42
CA SER A 844 -6.35 -16.81 -1.16
C SER A 844 -4.86 -16.49 -1.32
N LEU A 845 -4.28 -15.76 -0.35
CA LEU A 845 -2.89 -15.33 -0.34
C LEU A 845 -2.28 -15.41 1.06
N CYS A 846 -1.01 -15.80 1.12
CA CYS A 846 -0.13 -15.52 2.25
C CYS A 846 0.27 -14.04 2.28
N ILE A 847 0.67 -13.54 3.45
CA ILE A 847 0.98 -12.13 3.69
C ILE A 847 2.16 -12.04 4.66
N GLY A 848 3.21 -11.30 4.28
CA GLY A 848 4.38 -11.04 5.11
C GLY A 848 4.02 -10.45 6.47
N GLY A 849 4.82 -10.76 7.50
CA GLY A 849 4.48 -10.43 8.89
C GLY A 849 3.45 -11.37 9.53
N GLY A 850 3.19 -12.55 8.95
CA GLY A 850 2.40 -13.60 9.59
C GLY A 850 0.89 -13.45 9.44
N MET A 851 0.40 -13.25 8.22
CA MET A 851 -1.04 -13.19 7.95
C MET A 851 -1.46 -13.99 6.71
N GLY A 852 -2.78 -14.20 6.57
CA GLY A 852 -3.40 -14.74 5.37
C GLY A 852 -4.82 -14.22 5.17
N ILE A 853 -5.25 -14.16 3.91
CA ILE A 853 -6.58 -13.70 3.49
C ILE A 853 -7.19 -14.69 2.50
N ALA A 854 -8.51 -14.89 2.57
CA ALA A 854 -9.28 -15.69 1.62
C ALA A 854 -10.63 -15.04 1.31
N MET A 855 -11.13 -15.22 0.08
CA MET A 855 -12.46 -14.79 -0.37
C MET A 855 -13.12 -15.91 -1.17
N CYS A 856 -14.40 -16.18 -0.87
CA CYS A 856 -15.24 -17.14 -1.57
C CYS A 856 -16.23 -16.40 -2.47
N VAL A 857 -16.33 -16.80 -3.73
CA VAL A 857 -17.22 -16.21 -4.75
C VAL A 857 -18.08 -17.28 -5.42
N GLU A 858 -19.30 -16.91 -5.80
CA GLU A 858 -20.26 -17.78 -6.49
C GLU A 858 -20.77 -17.09 -7.76
N ARG A 859 -20.59 -17.74 -8.93
CA ARG A 859 -20.99 -17.24 -10.25
C ARG A 859 -22.52 -17.19 -10.38
N VAL A 860 -23.02 -16.17 -11.08
CA VAL A 860 -24.46 -15.86 -11.27
C VAL A 860 -24.92 -16.10 -12.72
#